data_AF-A0A665UZW8-F1
#
_entry.id   AF-A0A665UZW8-F1
#
_cell.length_a   1.000
_cell.length_b   1.000
_cell.length_c   1.000
_cell.angle_alpha   90.00
_cell.angle_beta   90.00
_cell.angle_gamma   90.00
#
_symmetry.space_group_name_H-M   'P 1'
#
loop_
_entity.id
_entity.type
_entity.pdbx_description
1 polymer ?
#
loop_
_entity_poly.entity_id
_entity_poly.type
_entity_poly.pdbx_seq_one_letter_code
_entity_poly.pdbx_strand_id
1 'polypeptide(L)'
;MFIQDDNTLVKQLPVARSITLSLSVLQRGFRFRYGCEGPSHGGLPGASSEKNRKTYPTIKICNYQGPARVVVQLVTALTSIPQLHAHSLVGKQCDKGICIADLQPKDSSISFPNLGILHVTKKNVAKTLEERMIEAIRMGYNCGVSIHPDIDAIQGEVRVPRDLHEHHRSLISSAASVQAKEMDLSVVRLMFTAFLPDSDGGFSRRLEPIVSEPIYDSKAPNASNLKIVRMDRTAGCVTGGEEVYLLCDKVQKDDIQVRFYEEDDSGLTWEALGDFSPTDVHRQFAIVFKTPKYRDQNLQKPTSVFVQLKRKSDNETSEPKPFTYHPQIIDKEEVQRKRQKTLPNFHDFSGHGGGGGLYRGGGGPAAGGGPGSAGGGTIRGRGFTTHPESYFLLTMDGTLTACSDAGEPSCHVTRQLEALFQYSVTGDSAYLLAPQRPLMDAQDEDGDTGLHLAVLHNQQEALKSLTQVVSALPGQEVLNMRNHLYQTPLHLAVITQQKEAVEALLLAGADPTLIDRHGNTALHLASQQEGGWMVQCLLQHKHMRQLLEHSLCAIHLAVLANQLSSLRELLEGGANVEAQERSCGRTALHLATETDNVSLAGCLLLEGNAKVDCCTFNGSTPLHIAAGRGSAKLTALLMAAGADPHKENFEPLFFREDCCEEEEEDEGYIPGTTPLSMATTTQVYRQSSPGYLPPQGDLVSLDVEVKQDVCRALESEGCWESLSHSLGLGILNTAFRLSLSPAKTLLDSYEVSVDVRIDSGVCDSGVELSTAYFRLAVLTEV
;
A
#
# COMPACT_ATOMS: atom_id res chain seq x y z
N MET A 1 -82.57 -58.20 18.62
CA MET A 1 -83.08 -57.65 19.90
C MET A 1 -81.86 -57.11 20.62
N PHE A 2 -81.47 -55.84 20.61
CA PHE A 2 -82.08 -54.51 20.50
C PHE A 2 -81.01 -53.62 19.77
N ILE A 3 -81.22 -52.79 18.74
CA ILE A 3 -81.97 -51.51 18.62
C ILE A 3 -81.66 -50.59 19.82
N GLN A 4 -80.95 -49.44 19.72
CA GLN A 4 -81.37 -48.18 19.11
C GLN A 4 -80.26 -47.09 19.24
N ASP A 5 -79.94 -46.38 18.16
CA ASP A 5 -79.88 -44.91 17.92
C ASP A 5 -79.50 -43.95 19.08
N ASP A 6 -78.91 -42.74 18.94
CA ASP A 6 -78.25 -41.99 17.87
C ASP A 6 -77.68 -40.71 18.53
N ASN A 7 -76.69 -40.10 17.87
CA ASN A 7 -76.29 -38.68 17.98
C ASN A 7 -75.69 -38.15 19.29
N THR A 8 -74.37 -38.25 19.41
CA THR A 8 -73.56 -37.08 19.82
C THR A 8 -72.38 -36.91 18.86
N LEU A 9 -72.46 -35.86 18.05
CA LEU A 9 -71.38 -35.36 17.21
C LEU A 9 -70.09 -35.20 18.02
N VAL A 10 -69.12 -36.09 17.81
CA VAL A 10 -67.71 -35.77 18.09
C VAL A 10 -67.29 -34.75 17.04
N LYS A 11 -67.52 -33.47 17.34
CA LYS A 11 -66.89 -32.37 16.61
C LYS A 11 -65.38 -32.62 16.66
N GLN A 12 -64.79 -32.98 15.51
CA GLN A 12 -63.36 -32.86 15.29
C GLN A 12 -62.96 -31.45 15.76
N LEU A 13 -62.10 -31.39 16.77
CA LEU A 13 -61.43 -30.15 17.17
C LEU A 13 -60.81 -29.54 15.90
N PRO A 14 -61.09 -28.27 15.56
CA PRO A 14 -60.51 -27.67 14.37
C PRO A 14 -58.99 -27.65 14.54
N VAL A 15 -58.27 -28.29 13.61
CA VAL A 15 -56.81 -28.24 13.55
C VAL A 15 -56.41 -26.76 13.51
N ALA A 16 -55.59 -26.32 14.47
CA ALA A 16 -55.18 -24.93 14.56
C ALA A 16 -54.46 -24.49 13.26
N ARG A 17 -54.74 -23.27 12.82
CA ARG A 17 -54.06 -22.65 11.68
C ARG A 17 -52.66 -22.23 12.13
N SER A 18 -51.63 -22.60 11.37
CA SER A 18 -50.23 -22.32 11.72
C SER A 18 -49.42 -21.93 10.49
N ILE A 19 -48.29 -21.27 10.72
CA ILE A 19 -47.33 -20.92 9.68
C ILE A 19 -46.16 -21.91 9.76
N THR A 20 -45.68 -22.38 8.61
CA THR A 20 -44.49 -23.23 8.53
C THR A 20 -43.51 -22.68 7.48
N LEU A 21 -42.22 -22.76 7.76
CA LEU A 21 -41.17 -22.45 6.79
C LEU A 21 -41.04 -23.64 5.83
N SER A 22 -41.31 -23.40 4.54
CA SER A 22 -41.16 -24.43 3.49
C SER A 22 -39.76 -24.44 2.89
N LEU A 23 -39.14 -23.27 2.75
CA LEU A 23 -37.73 -23.12 2.35
C LEU A 23 -37.06 -22.15 3.33
N SER A 24 -36.02 -22.64 4.01
CA SER A 24 -35.21 -21.88 4.97
C SER A 24 -34.32 -20.84 4.28
N VAL A 25 -33.83 -19.89 5.08
CA VAL A 25 -32.92 -18.82 4.64
C VAL A 25 -31.49 -19.33 4.52
N LEU A 26 -30.70 -18.77 3.59
CA LEU A 26 -29.25 -18.99 3.58
C LEU A 26 -28.63 -18.33 4.81
N GLN A 27 -27.94 -19.11 5.64
CA GLN A 27 -27.37 -18.63 6.90
C GLN A 27 -26.10 -17.79 6.70
N ARG A 28 -25.25 -18.11 5.72
CA ARG A 28 -23.93 -17.48 5.52
C ARG A 28 -23.63 -17.18 4.06
N GLY A 29 -22.73 -16.24 3.81
CA GLY A 29 -22.35 -15.81 2.45
C GLY A 29 -23.23 -14.70 1.86
N PHE A 30 -24.28 -14.28 2.55
CA PHE A 30 -25.04 -13.08 2.22
C PHE A 30 -24.36 -11.83 2.81
N ARG A 31 -24.40 -10.69 2.11
CA ARG A 31 -23.75 -9.44 2.54
C ARG A 31 -24.79 -8.40 2.90
N PHE A 32 -24.68 -7.82 4.09
CA PHE A 32 -25.48 -6.65 4.47
C PHE A 32 -24.88 -5.39 3.83
N ARG A 33 -25.73 -4.43 3.48
CA ARG A 33 -25.34 -3.27 2.65
C ARG A 33 -25.63 -1.96 3.35
N TYR A 34 -24.69 -1.01 3.32
CA TYR A 34 -24.97 0.35 3.79
C TYR A 34 -25.84 1.12 2.79
N GLY A 35 -26.55 2.15 3.26
CA GLY A 35 -27.39 3.00 2.40
C GLY A 35 -26.63 3.65 1.25
N CYS A 36 -25.34 3.97 1.45
CA CYS A 36 -24.46 4.53 0.42
C CYS A 36 -24.04 3.52 -0.67
N GLU A 37 -24.27 2.21 -0.49
CA GLU A 37 -23.92 1.19 -1.49
C GLU A 37 -24.98 1.01 -2.59
N GLY A 38 -26.16 1.62 -2.42
CA GLY A 38 -27.28 1.52 -3.37
C GLY A 38 -28.07 0.20 -3.31
N PRO A 39 -29.26 0.14 -3.96
CA PRO A 39 -30.26 -0.91 -3.75
C PRO A 39 -30.08 -2.20 -4.58
N SER A 40 -29.17 -2.26 -5.55
CA SER A 40 -29.18 -3.25 -6.65
C SER A 40 -28.32 -4.51 -6.46
N HIS A 41 -27.94 -4.85 -5.22
CA HIS A 41 -26.93 -5.89 -4.95
C HIS A 41 -27.42 -7.36 -4.81
N GLY A 42 -28.66 -7.65 -5.21
CA GLY A 42 -29.24 -9.01 -5.21
C GLY A 42 -29.93 -9.40 -3.90
N GLY A 43 -30.95 -10.26 -4.00
CA GLY A 43 -31.78 -10.68 -2.87
C GLY A 43 -31.21 -11.84 -2.06
N LEU A 44 -31.67 -11.95 -0.82
CA LEU A 44 -31.39 -13.01 0.13
C LEU A 44 -31.83 -14.37 -0.45
N PRO A 45 -30.89 -15.29 -0.68
CA PRO A 45 -31.21 -16.61 -1.21
C PRO A 45 -31.74 -17.55 -0.12
N GLY A 46 -32.45 -18.60 -0.53
CA GLY A 46 -32.81 -19.73 0.32
C GLY A 46 -31.64 -20.67 0.57
N ALA A 47 -31.73 -21.50 1.61
CA ALA A 47 -30.66 -22.43 2.01
C ALA A 47 -30.31 -23.47 0.93
N SER A 48 -31.27 -23.81 0.07
CA SER A 48 -31.10 -24.76 -1.05
C SER A 48 -30.75 -24.09 -2.39
N SER A 49 -30.36 -22.82 -2.36
CA SER A 49 -30.10 -22.04 -3.58
C SER A 49 -28.74 -22.40 -4.18
N GLU A 50 -28.74 -22.77 -5.45
CA GLU A 50 -27.53 -23.09 -6.21
C GLU A 50 -27.31 -22.08 -7.35
N LYS A 51 -26.10 -22.04 -7.94
CA LYS A 51 -25.75 -21.09 -9.02
C LYS A 51 -26.73 -21.13 -10.20
N ASN A 52 -27.24 -22.33 -10.52
CA ASN A 52 -28.15 -22.55 -11.66
C ASN A 52 -29.63 -22.58 -11.27
N ARG A 53 -29.96 -22.67 -9.97
CA ARG A 53 -31.34 -22.75 -9.48
C ARG A 53 -31.47 -21.92 -8.20
N LYS A 54 -31.87 -20.66 -8.38
CA LYS A 54 -32.08 -19.73 -7.27
C LYS A 54 -33.38 -20.07 -6.54
N THR A 55 -33.28 -20.37 -5.25
CA THR A 55 -34.44 -20.51 -4.36
C THR A 55 -34.47 -19.33 -3.39
N TYR A 56 -35.65 -19.04 -2.84
CA TYR A 56 -35.87 -17.91 -1.94
C TYR A 56 -36.58 -18.38 -0.66
N PRO A 57 -36.46 -17.63 0.45
CA PRO A 57 -37.21 -17.91 1.65
C PRO A 57 -38.70 -18.01 1.33
N THR A 58 -39.33 -19.13 1.70
CA THR A 58 -40.72 -19.43 1.35
C THR A 58 -41.45 -19.94 2.57
N ILE A 59 -42.61 -19.36 2.86
CA ILE A 59 -43.48 -19.81 3.94
C ILE A 59 -44.75 -20.43 3.37
N LYS A 60 -45.36 -21.34 4.14
CA LYS A 60 -46.64 -21.96 3.84
C LYS A 60 -47.57 -21.83 5.03
N ILE A 61 -48.79 -21.38 4.76
CA ILE A 61 -49.84 -21.30 5.78
C ILE A 61 -50.57 -22.64 5.79
N CYS A 62 -50.47 -23.36 6.89
CA CYS A 62 -51.09 -24.67 7.08
C CYS A 62 -52.54 -24.50 7.56
N ASN A 63 -53.42 -25.38 7.09
CA ASN A 63 -54.83 -25.44 7.48
C ASN A 63 -55.65 -24.17 7.15
N TYR A 64 -55.23 -23.42 6.14
CA TYR A 64 -55.93 -22.24 5.63
C TYR A 64 -55.78 -22.13 4.10
N GLN A 65 -56.89 -21.88 3.41
CA GLN A 65 -56.93 -21.55 1.99
C GLN A 65 -57.79 -20.29 1.83
N GLY A 66 -57.18 -19.20 1.41
CA GLY A 66 -57.80 -17.88 1.35
C GLY A 66 -56.76 -16.78 1.31
N PRO A 67 -57.16 -15.52 1.11
CA PRO A 67 -56.22 -14.40 1.11
C PRO A 67 -55.62 -14.21 2.49
N ALA A 68 -54.33 -13.90 2.59
CA ALA A 68 -53.65 -13.60 3.85
C ALA A 68 -52.56 -12.56 3.63
N ARG A 69 -52.27 -11.73 4.64
CA ARG A 69 -51.16 -10.77 4.61
C ARG A 69 -50.02 -11.28 5.46
N VAL A 70 -48.81 -11.29 4.92
CA VAL A 70 -47.63 -11.72 5.65
C VAL A 70 -46.68 -10.55 5.82
N VAL A 71 -46.27 -10.32 7.05
CA VAL A 71 -45.32 -9.29 7.46
C VAL A 71 -44.02 -9.96 7.86
N VAL A 72 -42.89 -9.48 7.32
CA VAL A 72 -41.55 -9.94 7.65
C VAL A 72 -40.78 -8.82 8.33
N GLN A 73 -40.22 -9.11 9.50
CA GLN A 73 -39.42 -8.19 10.30
C GLN A 73 -38.06 -8.79 10.63
N LEU A 74 -37.10 -7.92 10.95
CA LEU A 74 -35.77 -8.34 11.42
C LEU A 74 -35.75 -8.31 12.94
N VAL A 75 -35.31 -9.43 13.53
CA VAL A 75 -35.18 -9.60 14.98
C VAL A 75 -33.77 -10.06 15.36
N THR A 76 -33.43 -9.89 16.63
CA THR A 76 -32.17 -10.33 17.22
C THR A 76 -32.04 -11.85 17.22
N ALA A 77 -30.80 -12.34 17.10
CA ALA A 77 -30.51 -13.77 17.03
C ALA A 77 -30.07 -14.41 18.37
N LEU A 78 -29.39 -13.63 19.22
CA LEU A 78 -28.68 -14.14 20.40
C LEU A 78 -29.44 -13.96 21.73
N THR A 79 -30.57 -13.25 21.72
CA THR A 79 -31.39 -13.02 22.91
C THR A 79 -32.40 -14.17 23.09
N SER A 80 -32.67 -14.56 24.34
CA SER A 80 -33.65 -15.61 24.68
C SER A 80 -35.07 -15.26 24.28
N ILE A 81 -35.40 -13.96 24.26
CA ILE A 81 -36.64 -13.41 23.74
C ILE A 81 -36.29 -12.56 22.50
N PRO A 82 -36.95 -12.74 21.35
CA PRO A 82 -36.69 -11.92 20.16
C PRO A 82 -36.92 -10.44 20.46
N GLN A 83 -35.98 -9.58 20.06
CA GLN A 83 -36.08 -8.11 20.10
C GLN A 83 -36.02 -7.56 18.66
N LEU A 84 -36.53 -6.35 18.42
CA LEU A 84 -36.44 -5.75 17.09
C LEU A 84 -34.97 -5.45 16.76
N HIS A 85 -34.56 -5.77 15.53
CA HIS A 85 -33.21 -5.45 15.09
C HIS A 85 -33.15 -4.03 14.51
N ALA A 86 -32.00 -3.35 14.60
CA ALA A 86 -31.85 -2.00 14.03
C ALA A 86 -31.80 -2.01 12.48
N HIS A 87 -31.25 -3.08 11.89
CA HIS A 87 -31.20 -3.26 10.42
C HIS A 87 -32.59 -3.29 9.79
N SER A 88 -32.67 -2.85 8.54
CA SER A 88 -33.93 -2.71 7.81
C SER A 88 -34.00 -3.67 6.62
N LEU A 89 -35.18 -4.23 6.34
CA LEU A 89 -35.41 -4.98 5.10
C LEU A 89 -35.67 -4.00 3.96
N VAL A 90 -35.01 -4.23 2.83
CA VAL A 90 -35.17 -3.45 1.60
C VAL A 90 -35.53 -4.37 0.44
N GLY A 91 -36.34 -3.90 -0.49
CA GLY A 91 -36.83 -4.74 -1.58
C GLY A 91 -38.11 -4.18 -2.20
N LYS A 92 -38.61 -4.83 -3.26
CA LYS A 92 -39.79 -4.36 -4.00
C LYS A 92 -41.07 -4.29 -3.17
N GLN A 93 -41.16 -5.10 -2.12
CA GLN A 93 -42.32 -5.22 -1.23
C GLN A 93 -42.00 -4.76 0.19
N CYS A 94 -40.93 -3.95 0.35
CA CYS A 94 -40.47 -3.46 1.64
C CYS A 94 -40.77 -1.98 1.79
N ASP A 95 -41.37 -1.60 2.91
CA ASP A 95 -41.60 -0.21 3.32
C ASP A 95 -41.14 -0.03 4.77
N LYS A 96 -40.42 1.07 5.04
CA LYS A 96 -39.84 1.42 6.35
C LYS A 96 -39.14 0.25 7.08
N GLY A 97 -38.43 -0.58 6.34
CA GLY A 97 -37.66 -1.70 6.88
C GLY A 97 -38.46 -2.98 7.15
N ILE A 98 -39.74 -3.05 6.78
CA ILE A 98 -40.63 -4.21 6.94
C ILE A 98 -41.04 -4.69 5.56
N CYS A 99 -41.07 -6.01 5.32
CA CYS A 99 -41.64 -6.56 4.09
C CYS A 99 -43.11 -6.92 4.30
N ILE A 100 -44.00 -6.46 3.43
CA ILE A 100 -45.42 -6.80 3.48
C ILE A 100 -45.80 -7.45 2.14
N ALA A 101 -46.31 -8.67 2.19
CA ALA A 101 -46.71 -9.39 0.99
C ALA A 101 -48.07 -10.06 1.19
N ASP A 102 -48.94 -9.92 0.18
CA ASP A 102 -50.31 -10.46 0.19
C ASP A 102 -50.37 -11.79 -0.58
N LEU A 103 -50.82 -12.84 0.10
CA LEU A 103 -51.07 -14.17 -0.44
C LEU A 103 -52.42 -14.17 -1.18
N GLN A 104 -52.40 -14.65 -2.42
CA GLN A 104 -53.61 -14.78 -3.24
C GLN A 104 -54.44 -16.01 -2.81
N PRO A 105 -55.77 -16.01 -2.98
CA PRO A 105 -56.65 -17.08 -2.50
C PRO A 105 -56.37 -18.48 -3.07
N LYS A 106 -55.66 -18.57 -4.20
CA LYS A 106 -55.33 -19.83 -4.89
C LYS A 106 -54.03 -20.46 -4.40
N ASP A 107 -53.18 -19.67 -3.74
CA ASP A 107 -51.84 -20.08 -3.33
C ASP A 107 -51.83 -20.45 -1.85
N SER A 108 -51.07 -21.49 -1.48
CA SER A 108 -50.86 -21.87 -0.07
C SER A 108 -49.49 -21.47 0.47
N SER A 109 -48.60 -20.99 -0.41
CA SER A 109 -47.23 -20.61 -0.08
C SER A 109 -46.86 -19.28 -0.72
N ILE A 110 -46.06 -18.49 -0.02
CA ILE A 110 -45.53 -17.20 -0.50
C ILE A 110 -44.00 -17.20 -0.39
N SER A 111 -43.35 -16.77 -1.47
CA SER A 111 -41.90 -16.64 -1.57
C SER A 111 -41.49 -15.17 -1.55
N PHE A 112 -40.34 -14.86 -0.97
CA PHE A 112 -39.82 -13.50 -0.86
C PHE A 112 -38.56 -13.28 -1.70
N PRO A 113 -38.68 -13.08 -3.03
CA PRO A 113 -37.53 -12.73 -3.87
C PRO A 113 -37.10 -11.28 -3.62
N ASN A 114 -35.81 -10.99 -3.81
CA ASN A 114 -35.23 -9.64 -3.72
C ASN A 114 -35.29 -8.97 -2.34
N LEU A 115 -35.26 -9.75 -1.26
CA LEU A 115 -35.05 -9.22 0.09
C LEU A 115 -33.58 -8.84 0.30
N GLY A 116 -33.29 -7.57 0.55
CA GLY A 116 -32.00 -7.08 1.01
C GLY A 116 -32.03 -6.73 2.50
N ILE A 117 -30.85 -6.72 3.13
CA ILE A 117 -30.68 -6.25 4.51
C ILE A 117 -29.81 -5.00 4.48
N LEU A 118 -30.40 -3.88 4.88
CA LEU A 118 -29.76 -2.59 5.04
C LEU A 118 -29.06 -2.52 6.40
N HIS A 119 -27.73 -2.44 6.35
CA HIS A 119 -26.85 -2.29 7.50
C HIS A 119 -26.91 -0.85 8.03
N VAL A 120 -27.17 -0.71 9.33
CA VAL A 120 -27.20 0.59 10.02
C VAL A 120 -25.83 0.88 10.62
N THR A 121 -25.41 2.15 10.61
CA THR A 121 -24.13 2.54 11.21
C THR A 121 -24.20 2.46 12.74
N LYS A 122 -23.09 2.13 13.40
CA LYS A 122 -23.05 1.98 14.87
C LYS A 122 -23.53 3.25 15.62
N LYS A 123 -23.29 4.43 15.04
CA LYS A 123 -23.74 5.72 15.60
C LYS A 123 -25.26 5.89 15.59
N ASN A 124 -25.95 5.29 14.61
CA ASN A 124 -27.37 5.52 14.38
C ASN A 124 -28.26 4.38 14.91
N VAL A 125 -27.69 3.35 15.55
CA VAL A 125 -28.42 2.16 16.03
C VAL A 125 -29.55 2.55 16.98
N ALA A 126 -29.27 3.36 18.00
CA ALA A 126 -30.27 3.74 19.01
C ALA A 126 -31.45 4.51 18.40
N LYS A 127 -31.16 5.54 17.59
CA LYS A 127 -32.19 6.35 16.91
C LYS A 127 -33.03 5.50 15.96
N THR A 128 -32.40 4.67 15.14
CA THR A 128 -33.11 3.81 14.18
C THR A 128 -33.97 2.78 14.92
N LEU A 129 -33.46 2.19 16.00
CA LEU A 129 -34.21 1.23 16.80
C LEU A 129 -35.44 1.87 17.47
N GLU A 130 -35.32 3.10 17.98
CA GLU A 130 -36.44 3.86 18.55
C GLU A 130 -37.54 4.09 17.50
N GLU A 131 -37.19 4.57 16.31
CA GLU A 131 -38.14 4.78 15.20
C GLU A 131 -38.86 3.47 14.81
N ARG A 132 -38.12 2.35 14.78
CA ARG A 132 -38.71 1.03 14.47
C ARG A 132 -39.65 0.53 15.56
N MET A 133 -39.32 0.73 16.83
CA MET A 133 -40.21 0.36 17.94
C MET A 133 -41.50 1.18 17.91
N ILE A 134 -41.41 2.48 17.65
CA ILE A 134 -42.57 3.38 17.49
C ILE A 134 -43.49 2.91 16.37
N GLU A 135 -42.93 2.65 15.18
CA GLU A 135 -43.74 2.24 14.02
C GLU A 135 -44.34 0.83 14.22
N ALA A 136 -43.61 -0.09 14.85
CA ALA A 136 -44.13 -1.42 15.19
C ALA A 136 -45.34 -1.35 16.13
N ILE A 137 -45.32 -0.45 17.12
CA ILE A 137 -46.45 -0.25 18.04
C ILE A 137 -47.61 0.46 17.34
N ARG A 138 -47.31 1.48 16.53
CA ARG A 138 -48.31 2.21 15.75
C ARG A 138 -49.08 1.27 14.82
N MET A 139 -48.38 0.36 14.15
CA MET A 139 -48.97 -0.59 13.19
C MET A 139 -49.48 -1.89 13.84
N GLY A 140 -49.23 -2.12 15.13
CA GLY A 140 -49.62 -3.35 15.82
C GLY A 140 -48.81 -4.59 15.41
N TYR A 141 -47.59 -4.40 14.91
CA TYR A 141 -46.66 -5.47 14.50
C TYR A 141 -45.62 -5.80 15.58
N ASN A 142 -45.92 -5.54 16.85
CA ASN A 142 -45.05 -5.78 18.00
C ASN A 142 -45.29 -7.17 18.65
N CYS A 143 -46.07 -8.06 18.03
CA CYS A 143 -46.39 -9.35 18.62
C CYS A 143 -45.23 -10.34 18.52
N GLY A 144 -44.82 -10.94 19.65
CA GLY A 144 -43.73 -11.93 19.71
C GLY A 144 -42.33 -11.33 19.80
N VAL A 145 -42.23 -10.02 19.99
CA VAL A 145 -41.00 -9.28 20.21
C VAL A 145 -41.11 -8.53 21.53
N SER A 146 -40.04 -8.50 22.34
CA SER A 146 -40.04 -7.74 23.60
C SER A 146 -39.45 -6.34 23.39
N ILE A 147 -40.19 -5.31 23.79
CA ILE A 147 -39.76 -3.91 23.73
C ILE A 147 -39.54 -3.40 25.16
N HIS A 148 -40.59 -3.39 25.97
CA HIS A 148 -40.54 -2.98 27.38
C HIS A 148 -41.75 -3.60 28.10
N PRO A 149 -41.63 -4.12 29.33
CA PRO A 149 -42.73 -4.80 30.02
C PRO A 149 -44.05 -4.02 30.05
N ASP A 150 -43.98 -2.71 30.31
CA ASP A 150 -45.17 -1.84 30.37
C ASP A 150 -45.79 -1.53 29.00
N ILE A 151 -45.02 -1.65 27.93
CA ILE A 151 -45.48 -1.49 26.54
C ILE A 151 -45.99 -2.82 25.98
N ASP A 152 -45.32 -3.92 26.32
CA ASP A 152 -45.68 -5.28 25.95
C ASP A 152 -47.02 -5.71 26.58
N ALA A 153 -47.38 -5.15 27.74
CA ALA A 153 -48.68 -5.30 28.40
C ALA A 153 -49.85 -4.68 27.60
N ILE A 154 -49.57 -3.74 26.68
CA ILE A 154 -50.57 -3.07 25.87
C ILE A 154 -50.86 -3.89 24.59
N GLN A 155 -51.26 -5.15 24.72
CA GLN A 155 -51.73 -5.95 23.57
C GLN A 155 -53.17 -5.54 23.21
N GLY A 156 -53.39 -5.11 21.98
CA GLY A 156 -54.76 -4.90 21.49
C GLY A 156 -54.82 -4.87 19.96
N GLU A 157 -56.04 -4.82 19.44
CA GLU A 157 -56.40 -5.14 18.06
C GLU A 157 -55.68 -4.29 16.99
N VAL A 158 -55.33 -4.95 15.88
CA VAL A 158 -54.49 -4.49 14.73
C VAL A 158 -55.11 -3.32 13.94
N ARG A 159 -56.32 -2.85 14.30
CA ARG A 159 -57.19 -2.05 13.40
C ARG A 159 -56.99 -0.53 13.44
N VAL A 160 -56.26 0.05 14.40
CA VAL A 160 -56.15 1.52 14.53
C VAL A 160 -54.71 1.94 14.80
N PRO A 161 -54.12 2.86 13.98
CA PRO A 161 -52.86 3.50 14.31
C PRO A 161 -52.93 4.13 15.70
N ARG A 162 -52.14 3.62 16.64
CA ARG A 162 -52.19 4.13 18.01
C ARG A 162 -51.45 5.45 18.14
N ASP A 163 -52.11 6.43 18.75
CA ASP A 163 -51.45 7.64 19.19
C ASP A 163 -50.63 7.35 20.45
N LEU A 164 -49.30 7.41 20.29
CA LEU A 164 -48.35 7.22 21.38
C LEU A 164 -48.26 8.51 22.21
N HIS A 165 -48.64 8.40 23.48
CA HIS A 165 -48.45 9.45 24.48
C HIS A 165 -46.94 9.68 24.73
N GLU A 166 -46.59 10.89 25.16
CA GLU A 166 -45.19 11.29 25.40
C GLU A 166 -44.47 10.39 26.41
N HIS A 167 -45.19 9.89 27.42
CA HIS A 167 -44.68 8.90 28.37
C HIS A 167 -44.25 7.59 27.69
N HIS A 168 -45.07 7.07 26.77
CA HIS A 168 -44.73 5.84 26.02
C HIS A 168 -43.53 6.06 25.11
N ARG A 169 -43.39 7.24 24.50
CA ARG A 169 -42.21 7.58 23.68
C ARG A 169 -40.93 7.62 24.52
N SER A 170 -40.98 8.19 25.73
CA SER A 170 -39.84 8.18 26.65
C SER A 170 -39.43 6.77 27.08
N LEU A 171 -40.39 5.89 27.38
CA LEU A 171 -40.10 4.49 27.71
C LEU A 171 -39.46 3.75 26.53
N ILE A 172 -39.95 3.97 25.31
CA ILE A 172 -39.40 3.36 24.09
C ILE A 172 -37.97 3.87 23.84
N SER A 173 -37.72 5.18 23.96
CA SER A 173 -36.39 5.76 23.76
C SER A 173 -35.37 5.22 24.78
N SER A 174 -35.79 5.05 26.04
CA SER A 174 -34.99 4.41 27.08
C SER A 174 -34.68 2.94 26.76
N ALA A 175 -35.71 2.16 26.38
CA ALA A 175 -35.54 0.76 25.99
C ALA A 175 -34.64 0.59 24.77
N ALA A 176 -34.81 1.42 23.74
CA ALA A 176 -33.99 1.43 22.54
C ALA A 176 -32.52 1.74 22.87
N SER A 177 -32.26 2.68 23.78
CA SER A 177 -30.90 3.03 24.22
C SER A 177 -30.21 1.89 24.97
N VAL A 178 -30.94 1.08 25.73
CA VAL A 178 -30.41 -0.11 26.42
C VAL A 178 -30.16 -1.23 25.44
N GLN A 179 -31.18 -1.60 24.65
CA GLN A 179 -31.09 -2.70 23.67
C GLN A 179 -30.04 -2.42 22.58
N ALA A 180 -29.82 -1.16 22.19
CA ALA A 180 -28.81 -0.79 21.22
C ALA A 180 -27.36 -1.06 21.67
N LYS A 181 -27.09 -1.13 22.99
CA LYS A 181 -25.74 -1.41 23.51
C LYS A 181 -25.35 -2.88 23.38
N GLU A 182 -26.33 -3.77 23.49
CA GLU A 182 -26.15 -5.23 23.44
C GLU A 182 -26.40 -5.80 22.03
N MET A 183 -26.85 -4.97 21.09
CA MET A 183 -27.20 -5.34 19.72
C MET A 183 -25.98 -5.80 18.90
N ASP A 184 -26.05 -7.01 18.36
CA ASP A 184 -25.05 -7.55 17.42
C ASP A 184 -25.43 -7.22 15.97
N LEU A 185 -24.69 -6.31 15.35
CA LEU A 185 -24.92 -5.91 13.96
C LEU A 185 -24.45 -6.95 12.93
N SER A 186 -23.75 -8.00 13.35
CA SER A 186 -23.23 -9.04 12.43
C SER A 186 -24.24 -10.15 12.13
N VAL A 187 -25.33 -10.25 12.89
CA VAL A 187 -26.29 -11.36 12.78
C VAL A 187 -27.74 -10.88 12.96
N VAL A 188 -28.64 -11.41 12.13
CA VAL A 188 -30.08 -11.11 12.20
C VAL A 188 -30.92 -12.38 12.02
N ARG A 189 -32.19 -12.34 12.40
CA ARG A 189 -33.19 -13.36 12.03
C ARG A 189 -34.40 -12.72 11.37
N LEU A 190 -35.07 -13.47 10.49
CA LEU A 190 -36.35 -13.07 9.92
C LEU A 190 -37.48 -13.60 10.78
N MET A 191 -38.43 -12.74 11.12
CA MET A 191 -39.66 -13.10 11.80
C MET A 191 -40.83 -12.92 10.84
N PHE A 192 -41.61 -13.98 10.64
CA PHE A 192 -42.77 -13.98 9.76
C PHE A 192 -44.06 -14.04 10.58
N THR A 193 -44.94 -13.07 10.34
CA THR A 193 -46.25 -12.97 10.99
C THR A 193 -47.33 -12.93 9.93
N ALA A 194 -48.28 -13.86 9.95
CA ALA A 194 -49.40 -13.89 9.03
C ALA A 194 -50.68 -13.35 9.67
N PHE A 195 -51.42 -12.54 8.91
CA PHE A 195 -52.68 -11.93 9.26
C PHE A 195 -53.75 -12.42 8.29
N LEU A 196 -54.82 -13.00 8.84
CA LEU A 196 -55.97 -13.46 8.08
C LEU A 196 -57.03 -12.36 8.00
N PRO A 197 -57.81 -12.29 6.90
CA PRO A 197 -58.89 -11.35 6.73
C PRO A 197 -59.97 -11.58 7.78
N ASP A 198 -60.60 -10.50 8.21
CA ASP A 198 -61.73 -10.49 9.12
C ASP A 198 -63.04 -10.24 8.36
N SER A 199 -64.16 -10.16 9.08
CA SER A 199 -65.50 -9.97 8.52
C SER A 199 -65.64 -8.70 7.67
N ASP A 200 -64.80 -7.68 7.91
CA ASP A 200 -64.79 -6.40 7.21
C ASP A 200 -63.79 -6.34 6.04
N GLY A 201 -63.14 -7.47 5.69
CA GLY A 201 -62.13 -7.55 4.63
C GLY A 201 -60.73 -7.06 5.01
N GLY A 202 -60.55 -6.45 6.18
CA GLY A 202 -59.23 -6.08 6.72
C GLY A 202 -58.48 -7.26 7.35
N PHE A 203 -57.14 -7.25 7.29
CA PHE A 203 -56.29 -8.31 7.84
C PHE A 203 -55.96 -8.06 9.33
N SER A 204 -56.80 -8.54 10.25
CA SER A 204 -56.62 -8.34 11.71
C SER A 204 -56.32 -9.62 12.50
N ARG A 205 -56.66 -10.81 11.97
CA ARG A 205 -56.55 -12.07 12.70
C ARG A 205 -55.15 -12.65 12.58
N ARG A 206 -54.29 -12.39 13.57
CA ARG A 206 -52.89 -12.86 13.59
C ARG A 206 -52.75 -14.36 13.89
N LEU A 207 -51.78 -15.00 13.24
CA LEU A 207 -51.26 -16.31 13.60
C LEU A 207 -50.01 -16.18 14.48
N GLU A 208 -49.57 -17.28 15.09
CA GLU A 208 -48.32 -17.32 15.85
C GLU A 208 -47.11 -17.05 14.93
N PRO A 209 -46.23 -16.11 15.30
CA PRO A 209 -45.09 -15.77 14.46
C PRO A 209 -44.02 -16.86 14.46
N ILE A 210 -43.35 -17.03 13.32
CA ILE A 210 -42.25 -17.98 13.16
C ILE A 210 -40.94 -17.23 12.89
N VAL A 211 -39.88 -17.61 13.59
CA VAL A 211 -38.55 -17.01 13.44
C VAL A 211 -37.66 -17.94 12.63
N SER A 212 -36.88 -17.39 11.70
CA SER A 212 -35.93 -18.14 10.88
C SER A 212 -34.64 -18.46 11.64
N GLU A 213 -33.83 -19.30 11.01
CA GLU A 213 -32.41 -19.45 11.35
C GLU A 213 -31.65 -18.11 11.28
N PRO A 214 -30.55 -17.97 12.04
CA PRO A 214 -29.70 -16.78 12.00
C PRO A 214 -29.03 -16.60 10.64
N ILE A 215 -29.01 -15.35 10.18
CA ILE A 215 -28.36 -14.89 8.96
C ILE A 215 -27.16 -14.04 9.40
N TYR A 216 -25.97 -14.47 9.00
CA TYR A 216 -24.73 -13.79 9.33
C TYR A 216 -24.24 -12.94 8.16
N ASP A 217 -23.73 -11.76 8.47
CA ASP A 217 -23.10 -10.88 7.48
C ASP A 217 -21.75 -11.44 7.04
N SER A 218 -21.63 -11.75 5.75
CA SER A 218 -20.36 -12.19 5.15
C SER A 218 -19.23 -11.16 5.22
N LYS A 219 -19.53 -9.87 5.46
CA LYS A 219 -18.51 -8.85 5.70
C LYS A 219 -18.06 -8.77 7.16
N ALA A 220 -18.81 -9.38 8.09
CA ALA A 220 -18.39 -9.45 9.47
C ALA A 220 -17.17 -10.38 9.62
N PRO A 221 -16.15 -10.00 10.39
CA PRO A 221 -14.90 -10.75 10.47
C PRO A 221 -15.03 -12.11 11.19
N ASN A 222 -16.05 -12.26 12.03
CA ASN A 222 -16.42 -13.48 12.75
C ASN A 222 -17.37 -14.39 11.95
N ALA A 223 -17.89 -13.94 10.82
CA ALA A 223 -18.81 -14.70 9.96
C ALA A 223 -18.45 -14.64 8.47
N SER A 224 -17.21 -14.27 8.17
CA SER A 224 -16.66 -14.31 6.83
C SER A 224 -16.64 -15.76 6.33
N ASN A 225 -16.92 -15.93 5.03
CA ASN A 225 -16.80 -17.24 4.42
C ASN A 225 -15.31 -17.63 4.36
N LEU A 226 -14.97 -18.81 4.85
CA LEU A 226 -13.60 -19.32 4.83
C LEU A 226 -13.30 -19.92 3.46
N LYS A 227 -12.20 -19.47 2.84
CA LYS A 227 -11.78 -20.00 1.55
C LYS A 227 -10.28 -20.03 1.43
N ILE A 228 -9.75 -21.18 1.01
CA ILE A 228 -8.37 -21.32 0.56
C ILE A 228 -8.30 -20.87 -0.90
N VAL A 229 -7.59 -19.77 -1.15
CA VAL A 229 -7.40 -19.20 -2.48
C VAL A 229 -6.30 -19.95 -3.21
N ARG A 230 -5.13 -20.09 -2.57
CA ARG A 230 -3.95 -20.74 -3.15
C ARG A 230 -3.03 -21.27 -2.04
N MET A 231 -2.32 -22.35 -2.34
CA MET A 231 -1.22 -22.86 -1.52
C MET A 231 0.04 -22.91 -2.38
N ASP A 232 1.20 -22.60 -1.81
CA ASP A 232 2.49 -22.69 -2.50
C ASP A 232 2.94 -24.15 -2.71
N ARG A 233 2.66 -25.01 -1.73
CA ARG A 233 2.92 -26.46 -1.73
C ARG A 233 1.63 -27.22 -1.52
N THR A 234 1.35 -28.16 -2.42
CA THR A 234 0.23 -29.10 -2.33
C THR A 234 0.69 -30.53 -2.06
N ALA A 235 1.95 -30.72 -1.69
CA ALA A 235 2.52 -32.00 -1.31
C ALA A 235 3.67 -31.80 -0.33
N GLY A 236 3.95 -32.82 0.50
CA GLY A 236 5.03 -32.78 1.47
C GLY A 236 5.39 -34.14 2.07
N CYS A 237 6.47 -34.21 2.84
CA CYS A 237 6.95 -35.44 3.44
C CYS A 237 6.05 -35.92 4.60
N VAL A 238 5.87 -37.25 4.73
CA VAL A 238 5.13 -37.89 5.85
C VAL A 238 5.64 -37.53 7.24
N THR A 239 6.91 -37.11 7.36
CA THR A 239 7.50 -36.65 8.63
C THR A 239 6.93 -35.31 9.11
N GLY A 240 6.26 -34.55 8.24
CA GLY A 240 5.79 -33.20 8.52
C GLY A 240 6.92 -32.20 8.78
N GLY A 241 6.55 -30.99 9.21
CA GLY A 241 7.47 -29.92 9.59
C GLY A 241 7.90 -28.99 8.45
N GLU A 242 7.36 -29.18 7.25
CA GLU A 242 7.62 -28.33 6.10
C GLU A 242 6.78 -27.06 6.18
N GLU A 243 7.39 -25.91 5.90
CA GLU A 243 6.70 -24.62 5.87
C GLU A 243 5.91 -24.45 4.57
N VAL A 244 4.64 -24.09 4.72
CA VAL A 244 3.66 -23.91 3.65
C VAL A 244 3.04 -22.52 3.78
N TYR A 245 2.99 -21.81 2.66
CA TYR A 245 2.36 -20.51 2.52
C TYR A 245 0.96 -20.70 1.93
N LEU A 246 -0.06 -20.39 2.73
CA LEU A 246 -1.46 -20.49 2.36
C LEU A 246 -2.07 -19.11 2.24
N LEU A 247 -2.58 -18.78 1.05
CA LEU A 247 -3.37 -17.58 0.78
C LEU A 247 -4.85 -17.90 0.96
N CYS A 248 -5.54 -17.09 1.76
CA CYS A 248 -6.95 -17.26 2.08
C CYS A 248 -7.72 -15.95 2.01
N ASP A 249 -9.04 -16.06 2.02
CA ASP A 249 -9.90 -14.91 2.30
C ASP A 249 -9.71 -14.44 3.76
N LYS A 250 -10.35 -13.32 4.12
CA LYS A 250 -10.12 -12.64 5.40
C LYS A 250 -10.40 -13.55 6.61
N VAL A 251 -9.35 -13.80 7.42
CA VAL A 251 -9.40 -14.60 8.65
C VAL A 251 -8.97 -13.80 9.89
N GLN A 252 -9.39 -14.25 11.08
CA GLN A 252 -8.93 -13.72 12.36
C GLN A 252 -7.78 -14.58 12.89
N LYS A 253 -6.67 -13.95 13.28
CA LYS A 253 -5.43 -14.66 13.69
C LYS A 253 -5.60 -15.57 14.91
N ASP A 254 -6.48 -15.20 15.84
CA ASP A 254 -6.67 -15.93 17.09
C ASP A 254 -7.71 -17.07 16.95
N ASP A 255 -8.59 -16.95 15.95
CA ASP A 255 -9.76 -17.81 15.73
C ASP A 255 -9.67 -18.61 14.42
N ILE A 256 -8.47 -19.03 14.02
CA ILE A 256 -8.27 -19.82 12.80
C ILE A 256 -7.36 -21.02 13.04
N GLN A 257 -7.64 -22.11 12.34
CA GLN A 257 -6.84 -23.35 12.29
C GLN A 257 -6.80 -23.89 10.86
N VAL A 258 -5.70 -24.57 10.53
CA VAL A 258 -5.56 -25.33 9.28
C VAL A 258 -5.71 -26.81 9.63
N ARG A 259 -6.78 -27.44 9.14
CA ARG A 259 -7.12 -28.85 9.42
C ARG A 259 -6.75 -29.72 8.22
N PHE A 260 -5.94 -30.74 8.47
CA PHE A 260 -5.64 -31.84 7.55
C PHE A 260 -6.48 -33.04 7.95
N TYR A 261 -7.11 -33.70 6.99
CA TYR A 261 -7.91 -34.88 7.28
C TYR A 261 -8.02 -35.85 6.10
N GLU A 262 -8.30 -37.12 6.42
CA GLU A 262 -8.54 -38.20 5.47
C GLU A 262 -9.91 -38.82 5.80
N GLU A 263 -10.74 -39.02 4.78
CA GLU A 263 -12.07 -39.63 4.87
C GLU A 263 -12.14 -40.86 3.96
N ASP A 264 -12.55 -42.00 4.51
CA ASP A 264 -12.82 -43.24 3.79
C ASP A 264 -14.33 -43.54 3.80
N ASP A 265 -14.78 -44.62 3.14
CA ASP A 265 -16.20 -45.00 3.04
C ASP A 265 -16.90 -45.25 4.41
N SER A 266 -16.12 -45.41 5.49
CA SER A 266 -16.61 -45.56 6.87
C SER A 266 -16.59 -44.27 7.71
N GLY A 267 -16.14 -43.14 7.14
CA GLY A 267 -16.05 -41.84 7.81
C GLY A 267 -14.63 -41.30 7.94
N LEU A 268 -14.43 -40.36 8.89
CA LEU A 268 -13.14 -39.69 9.15
C LEU A 268 -12.10 -40.67 9.71
N THR A 269 -11.00 -40.91 9.00
CA THR A 269 -9.97 -41.89 9.38
C THR A 269 -8.71 -41.28 9.95
N TRP A 270 -8.44 -40.00 9.67
CA TRP A 270 -7.35 -39.25 10.28
C TRP A 270 -7.65 -37.75 10.30
N GLU A 271 -7.22 -37.07 11.36
CA GLU A 271 -7.17 -35.62 11.41
C GLU A 271 -5.93 -35.11 12.13
N ALA A 272 -5.37 -34.00 11.65
CA ALA A 272 -4.29 -33.28 12.29
C ALA A 272 -4.37 -31.79 11.98
N LEU A 273 -3.73 -30.96 12.82
CA LEU A 273 -3.70 -29.51 12.65
C LEU A 273 -2.31 -29.06 12.19
N GLY A 274 -2.27 -28.10 11.26
CA GLY A 274 -1.05 -27.40 10.91
C GLY A 274 -0.54 -26.58 12.10
N ASP A 275 0.77 -26.56 12.27
CA ASP A 275 1.43 -25.86 13.39
C ASP A 275 1.79 -24.43 12.99
N PHE A 276 1.22 -23.44 13.68
CA PHE A 276 1.51 -22.02 13.48
C PHE A 276 1.03 -21.19 14.68
N SER A 277 1.66 -20.03 14.88
CA SER A 277 1.30 -19.04 15.89
C SER A 277 0.43 -17.92 15.28
N PRO A 278 -0.32 -17.16 16.09
CA PRO A 278 -1.09 -16.00 15.60
C PRO A 278 -0.23 -14.93 14.91
N THR A 279 1.09 -14.91 15.15
CA THR A 279 2.07 -14.05 14.46
C THR A 279 2.28 -14.43 13.00
N ASP A 280 2.06 -15.70 12.66
CA ASP A 280 2.32 -16.26 11.33
C ASP A 280 1.13 -16.01 10.38
N VAL A 281 0.04 -15.43 10.91
CA VAL A 281 -1.10 -14.95 10.12
C VAL A 281 -0.82 -13.52 9.63
N HIS A 282 -0.34 -13.42 8.39
CA HIS A 282 0.06 -12.16 7.78
C HIS A 282 -1.15 -11.38 7.27
N ARG A 283 -1.42 -10.23 7.94
CA ARG A 283 -2.45 -9.24 7.57
C ARG A 283 -3.84 -9.83 7.26
N GLN A 284 -4.24 -10.91 7.93
CA GLN A 284 -5.55 -11.59 7.77
C GLN A 284 -5.79 -12.33 6.44
N PHE A 285 -4.83 -12.37 5.51
CA PHE A 285 -5.03 -12.93 4.16
C PHE A 285 -4.04 -14.05 3.81
N ALA A 286 -3.04 -14.28 4.65
CA ALA A 286 -2.06 -15.33 4.45
C ALA A 286 -1.73 -15.98 5.79
N ILE A 287 -1.48 -17.29 5.75
CA ILE A 287 -1.08 -18.09 6.91
C ILE A 287 0.17 -18.85 6.50
N VAL A 288 1.25 -18.65 7.25
CA VAL A 288 2.46 -19.49 7.17
C VAL A 288 2.34 -20.55 8.26
N PHE A 289 2.36 -21.82 7.89
CA PHE A 289 2.25 -22.92 8.86
C PHE A 289 3.16 -24.09 8.50
N LYS A 290 3.42 -24.95 9.47
CA LYS A 290 4.17 -26.19 9.29
C LYS A 290 3.24 -27.40 9.16
N THR A 291 3.51 -28.25 8.18
CA THR A 291 2.69 -29.45 7.93
C THR A 291 2.70 -30.41 9.11
N PRO A 292 1.55 -30.99 9.49
CA PRO A 292 1.52 -32.01 10.54
C PRO A 292 2.19 -33.31 10.08
N LYS A 293 2.55 -34.16 11.03
CA LYS A 293 3.05 -35.52 10.74
C LYS A 293 1.89 -36.39 10.28
N TYR A 294 2.09 -37.16 9.21
CA TYR A 294 1.09 -38.13 8.77
C TYR A 294 1.03 -39.33 9.75
N ARG A 295 -0.14 -40.00 9.84
CA ARG A 295 -0.35 -41.12 10.77
C ARG A 295 0.68 -42.24 10.60
N ASP A 296 1.00 -42.56 9.34
CA ASP A 296 1.92 -43.63 8.95
C ASP A 296 3.21 -43.05 8.36
N GLN A 297 4.28 -43.04 9.16
CA GLN A 297 5.58 -42.52 8.72
C GLN A 297 6.30 -43.46 7.75
N ASN A 298 5.91 -44.75 7.70
CA ASN A 298 6.48 -45.77 6.83
C ASN A 298 5.66 -45.96 5.54
N LEU A 299 5.19 -44.86 4.96
CA LEU A 299 4.40 -44.87 3.73
C LEU A 299 5.22 -45.47 2.58
N GLN A 300 4.59 -46.27 1.71
CA GLN A 300 5.24 -46.87 0.53
C GLN A 300 4.79 -46.20 -0.78
N LYS A 301 3.60 -45.60 -0.79
CA LYS A 301 3.00 -44.92 -1.94
C LYS A 301 2.48 -43.56 -1.49
N PRO A 302 2.51 -42.51 -2.34
CA PRO A 302 1.93 -41.22 -1.99
C PRO A 302 0.44 -41.34 -1.66
N THR A 303 0.01 -40.71 -0.58
CA THR A 303 -1.39 -40.70 -0.13
C THR A 303 -1.93 -39.27 -0.18
N SER A 304 -3.13 -39.09 -0.72
CA SER A 304 -3.79 -37.78 -0.80
C SER A 304 -4.75 -37.59 0.36
N VAL A 305 -4.58 -36.48 1.08
CA VAL A 305 -5.45 -36.02 2.16
C VAL A 305 -6.10 -34.70 1.76
N PHE A 306 -7.03 -34.22 2.57
CA PHE A 306 -7.67 -32.92 2.39
C PHE A 306 -7.18 -31.90 3.41
N VAL A 307 -7.10 -30.65 2.98
CA VAL A 307 -6.75 -29.47 3.77
C VAL A 307 -7.89 -28.48 3.71
N GLN A 308 -8.33 -28.01 4.87
CA GLN A 308 -9.35 -26.98 4.97
C GLN A 308 -9.02 -26.01 6.09
N LEU A 309 -9.50 -24.77 5.96
CA LEU A 309 -9.51 -23.82 7.05
C LEU A 309 -10.68 -24.14 7.98
N LYS A 310 -10.46 -24.00 9.28
CA LYS A 310 -11.49 -24.19 10.31
C LYS A 310 -11.42 -23.06 11.33
N ARG A 311 -12.55 -22.38 11.58
CA ARG A 311 -12.67 -21.38 12.65
C ARG A 311 -12.87 -22.08 14.00
N LYS A 312 -12.25 -21.59 15.08
CA LYS A 312 -12.29 -22.26 16.40
C LYS A 312 -13.61 -22.00 17.13
N SER A 313 -14.19 -20.82 16.95
CA SER A 313 -15.39 -20.38 17.65
C SER A 313 -16.66 -21.12 17.24
N ASP A 314 -16.93 -21.24 15.94
CA ASP A 314 -18.16 -21.83 15.39
C ASP A 314 -17.94 -23.16 14.65
N ASN A 315 -16.69 -23.65 14.58
CA ASN A 315 -16.29 -24.83 13.81
C ASN A 315 -16.62 -24.75 12.30
N GLU A 316 -16.83 -23.56 11.74
CA GLU A 316 -17.05 -23.39 10.30
C GLU A 316 -15.80 -23.78 9.51
N THR A 317 -16.01 -24.39 8.34
CA THR A 317 -14.94 -24.93 7.50
C THR A 317 -14.99 -24.40 6.07
N SER A 318 -13.82 -24.22 5.45
CA SER A 318 -13.74 -23.90 4.02
C SER A 318 -13.98 -25.13 3.14
N GLU A 319 -14.17 -24.90 1.83
CA GLU A 319 -14.05 -25.98 0.85
C GLU A 319 -12.67 -26.69 0.97
N PRO A 320 -12.63 -28.03 0.94
CA PRO A 320 -11.38 -28.77 1.09
C PRO A 320 -10.52 -28.70 -0.18
N LYS A 321 -9.20 -28.65 0.02
CA LYS A 321 -8.17 -28.70 -1.02
C LYS A 321 -7.34 -29.97 -0.87
N PRO A 322 -7.03 -30.69 -1.96
CA PRO A 322 -6.21 -31.90 -1.87
C PRO A 322 -4.74 -31.55 -1.55
N PHE A 323 -4.11 -32.37 -0.72
CA PHE A 323 -2.69 -32.31 -0.37
C PHE A 323 -2.09 -33.72 -0.35
N THR A 324 -0.93 -33.93 -0.94
CA THR A 324 -0.36 -35.28 -1.09
C THR A 324 0.87 -35.48 -0.18
N TYR A 325 0.80 -36.47 0.72
CA TYR A 325 1.95 -36.90 1.50
C TYR A 325 2.80 -37.91 0.71
N HIS A 326 4.12 -37.70 0.66
CA HIS A 326 5.06 -38.61 0.02
C HIS A 326 5.96 -39.34 1.03
N PRO A 327 6.39 -40.57 0.73
CA PRO A 327 7.23 -41.35 1.62
C PRO A 327 8.61 -40.71 1.83
N GLN A 328 9.22 -40.97 2.99
CA GLN A 328 10.56 -40.49 3.30
C GLN A 328 11.60 -41.30 2.51
N ILE A 329 12.31 -40.64 1.59
CA ILE A 329 13.44 -41.27 0.88
C ILE A 329 14.64 -41.31 1.84
N ILE A 330 14.76 -42.38 2.61
CA ILE A 330 15.94 -42.62 3.46
C ILE A 330 17.03 -43.22 2.57
N ASP A 331 17.98 -42.39 2.13
CA ASP A 331 19.17 -42.86 1.42
C ASP A 331 20.11 -43.58 2.41
N LYS A 332 19.97 -44.91 2.46
CA LYS A 332 20.74 -45.77 3.38
C LYS A 332 22.24 -45.80 3.04
N GLU A 333 22.64 -45.44 1.82
CA GLU A 333 24.04 -45.49 1.37
C GLU A 333 24.87 -44.35 1.95
N GLU A 334 24.33 -43.13 2.02
CA GLU A 334 25.07 -41.97 2.55
C GLU A 334 25.26 -42.05 4.09
N VAL A 335 24.31 -42.65 4.80
CA VAL A 335 24.40 -42.90 6.25
C VAL A 335 25.47 -43.94 6.57
N GLN A 336 25.61 -44.99 5.75
CA GLN A 336 26.69 -45.99 5.92
C GLN A 336 28.06 -45.41 5.58
N ARG A 337 28.14 -44.55 4.54
CA ARG A 337 29.38 -43.85 4.17
C ARG A 337 29.91 -42.93 5.28
N LYS A 338 29.01 -42.28 6.05
CA LYS A 338 29.39 -41.47 7.22
C LYS A 338 29.84 -42.32 8.42
N ARG A 339 29.35 -43.56 8.55
CA ARG A 339 29.78 -44.50 9.61
C ARG A 339 31.10 -45.22 9.32
N GLN A 340 31.56 -45.25 8.07
CA GLN A 340 32.77 -45.99 7.65
C GLN A 340 34.08 -45.19 7.63
N LYS A 341 34.09 -43.89 7.95
CA LYS A 341 35.35 -43.15 8.12
C LYS A 341 36.00 -43.48 9.46
N THR A 342 36.84 -44.51 9.49
CA THR A 342 37.83 -44.76 10.55
C THR A 342 38.99 -43.76 10.43
N LEU A 343 39.47 -43.23 11.57
CA LEU A 343 40.62 -42.32 11.63
C LEU A 343 41.93 -43.01 11.20
N PRO A 344 42.91 -42.30 10.61
CA PRO A 344 44.21 -42.87 10.27
C PRO A 344 45.11 -42.99 11.52
N ASN A 345 45.68 -44.18 11.70
CA ASN A 345 46.74 -44.51 12.64
C ASN A 345 47.99 -43.65 12.36
N PHE A 346 48.46 -42.87 13.34
CA PHE A 346 49.79 -42.29 13.31
C PHE A 346 50.78 -43.28 13.95
N HIS A 347 51.78 -43.71 13.19
CA HIS A 347 52.93 -44.46 13.69
C HIS A 347 53.91 -43.50 14.36
N ASP A 348 54.29 -43.82 15.60
CA ASP A 348 55.30 -43.14 16.40
C ASP A 348 56.69 -43.16 15.74
N PHE A 349 57.30 -41.97 15.59
CA PHE A 349 58.75 -41.82 15.41
C PHE A 349 59.32 -41.20 16.69
N SER A 350 60.12 -41.99 17.39
CA SER A 350 60.81 -41.69 18.65
C SER A 350 61.84 -40.56 18.51
N GLY A 351 61.81 -39.60 19.44
CA GLY A 351 62.81 -38.53 19.54
C GLY A 351 62.83 -37.83 20.91
N HIS A 352 63.51 -38.45 21.87
CA HIS A 352 64.20 -37.89 23.05
C HIS A 352 63.99 -36.41 23.43
N GLY A 353 63.58 -36.16 24.69
CA GLY A 353 63.94 -34.91 25.38
C GLY A 353 63.09 -34.52 26.59
N GLY A 354 63.54 -34.88 27.80
CA GLY A 354 63.57 -33.95 28.94
C GLY A 354 62.28 -33.66 29.74
N GLY A 355 62.16 -34.35 30.88
CA GLY A 355 62.16 -33.70 32.21
C GLY A 355 60.94 -32.89 32.68
N GLY A 356 60.28 -33.43 33.72
CA GLY A 356 60.03 -32.66 34.94
C GLY A 356 58.63 -32.08 35.19
N GLY A 357 57.85 -32.77 36.03
CA GLY A 357 57.53 -32.23 37.36
C GLY A 357 56.20 -31.50 37.62
N LEU A 358 55.43 -32.12 38.52
CA LEU A 358 54.70 -31.55 39.67
C LEU A 358 53.25 -30.99 39.53
N TYR A 359 52.34 -31.78 40.13
CA TYR A 359 51.20 -31.48 41.03
C TYR A 359 50.19 -30.37 40.70
N ARG A 360 48.89 -30.74 40.65
CA ARG A 360 47.84 -30.61 41.72
C ARG A 360 46.46 -30.72 41.03
N GLY A 361 45.71 -31.84 41.11
CA GLY A 361 44.66 -32.13 42.11
C GLY A 361 43.59 -31.01 42.17
N GLY A 362 42.29 -31.19 41.94
CA GLY A 362 41.40 -32.33 41.74
C GLY A 362 39.96 -31.86 42.06
N GLY A 363 38.93 -32.52 41.51
CA GLY A 363 37.56 -32.52 42.04
C GLY A 363 36.50 -31.68 41.28
N GLY A 364 35.61 -32.37 40.55
CA GLY A 364 34.29 -31.85 40.14
C GLY A 364 33.27 -31.81 41.30
N PRO A 365 32.03 -31.32 41.08
CA PRO A 365 31.11 -31.91 40.11
C PRO A 365 30.42 -30.91 39.16
N ALA A 366 30.02 -31.42 38.00
CA ALA A 366 29.36 -30.70 36.93
C ALA A 366 27.83 -30.65 37.12
N ALA A 367 27.27 -29.44 37.21
CA ALA A 367 25.89 -29.11 36.86
C ALA A 367 25.80 -27.62 36.53
N GLY A 368 25.28 -27.29 35.34
CA GLY A 368 24.75 -25.97 34.99
C GLY A 368 25.72 -25.02 34.29
N GLY A 369 25.34 -24.59 33.07
CA GLY A 369 25.89 -23.44 32.38
C GLY A 369 26.48 -23.77 31.02
N GLY A 370 25.73 -23.49 29.95
CA GLY A 370 26.17 -23.66 28.57
C GLY A 370 27.32 -22.73 28.18
N PRO A 371 27.89 -22.97 26.99
CA PRO A 371 27.98 -21.88 26.04
C PRO A 371 27.62 -22.31 24.62
N GLY A 372 27.23 -21.34 23.81
CA GLY A 372 27.13 -21.49 22.37
C GLY A 372 28.48 -21.84 21.76
N SER A 373 28.44 -22.61 20.69
CA SER A 373 29.35 -22.48 19.57
C SER A 373 28.81 -23.30 18.40
N ALA A 374 28.99 -22.74 17.21
CA ALA A 374 29.40 -23.44 16.00
C ALA A 374 28.55 -24.61 15.46
N GLY A 375 28.18 -24.46 14.18
CA GLY A 375 27.71 -25.50 13.29
C GLY A 375 27.01 -24.83 12.11
N GLY A 376 27.69 -24.53 11.01
CA GLY A 376 28.45 -25.51 10.24
C GLY A 376 27.45 -26.45 9.57
N GLY A 377 27.00 -26.09 8.37
CA GLY A 377 25.87 -26.78 7.71
C GLY A 377 25.84 -26.62 6.20
N THR A 378 26.99 -26.80 5.56
CA THR A 378 27.20 -27.46 4.25
C THR A 378 25.97 -27.53 3.32
N ILE A 379 25.96 -26.62 2.35
CA ILE A 379 25.13 -26.69 1.14
C ILE A 379 25.71 -27.76 0.20
N ARG A 380 24.88 -28.74 -0.15
CA ARG A 380 24.90 -29.51 -1.42
C ARG A 380 23.43 -29.72 -1.77
N GLY A 381 22.90 -29.44 -2.95
CA GLY A 381 23.44 -29.04 -4.23
C GLY A 381 22.40 -29.45 -5.28
N ARG A 382 22.02 -28.54 -6.19
CA ARG A 382 21.46 -28.76 -7.54
C ARG A 382 21.07 -27.38 -8.09
N GLY A 383 21.53 -26.92 -9.24
CA GLY A 383 22.46 -27.51 -10.19
C GLY A 383 23.14 -26.40 -10.96
N PHE A 384 24.45 -26.52 -11.13
CA PHE A 384 25.16 -25.76 -12.14
C PHE A 384 24.81 -26.36 -13.49
N THR A 385 24.19 -25.55 -14.34
CA THR A 385 24.27 -25.72 -15.78
C THR A 385 25.75 -25.66 -16.16
N THR A 386 26.35 -26.82 -16.45
CA THR A 386 27.71 -26.89 -16.98
C THR A 386 27.72 -26.31 -18.38
N HIS A 387 28.07 -25.03 -18.51
CA HIS A 387 28.68 -24.54 -19.74
C HIS A 387 30.10 -25.11 -19.82
N PRO A 388 30.57 -25.53 -21.00
CA PRO A 388 31.93 -26.05 -21.15
C PRO A 388 32.92 -24.92 -20.91
N GLU A 389 33.68 -24.95 -19.81
CA GLU A 389 34.70 -23.95 -19.51
C GLU A 389 35.90 -24.11 -20.46
N SER A 390 36.02 -23.17 -21.40
CA SER A 390 37.25 -22.91 -22.15
C SER A 390 38.17 -22.04 -21.29
N TYR A 391 39.30 -22.59 -20.83
CA TYR A 391 40.26 -21.90 -19.96
C TYR A 391 41.33 -21.16 -20.76
N PHE A 392 41.65 -19.91 -20.39
CA PHE A 392 42.59 -19.04 -21.10
C PHE A 392 43.88 -18.75 -20.31
N LEU A 393 45.01 -18.62 -21.00
CA LEU A 393 46.35 -18.31 -20.49
C LEU A 393 46.77 -16.90 -20.96
N LEU A 394 47.20 -16.03 -20.04
CA LEU A 394 47.72 -14.68 -20.35
C LEU A 394 49.16 -14.80 -20.86
N THR A 395 49.35 -14.47 -22.15
CA THR A 395 50.67 -14.46 -22.81
C THR A 395 51.38 -13.11 -22.66
N MET A 396 52.69 -13.09 -22.91
CA MET A 396 53.56 -11.89 -22.79
C MET A 396 53.08 -10.66 -23.60
N ASP A 397 52.24 -10.87 -24.62
CA ASP A 397 51.70 -9.82 -25.48
C ASP A 397 50.33 -9.30 -24.99
N GLY A 398 49.85 -9.73 -23.81
CA GLY A 398 48.54 -9.36 -23.26
C GLY A 398 47.35 -10.13 -23.86
N THR A 399 47.61 -11.10 -24.75
CA THR A 399 46.57 -11.92 -25.39
C THR A 399 46.26 -13.22 -24.65
N LEU A 400 45.00 -13.65 -24.72
CA LEU A 400 44.49 -14.87 -24.09
C LEU A 400 44.50 -16.07 -25.04
N THR A 401 45.17 -17.15 -24.68
CA THR A 401 45.16 -18.41 -25.44
C THR A 401 44.37 -19.50 -24.72
N ALA A 402 43.40 -20.11 -25.40
CA ALA A 402 42.58 -21.19 -24.84
C ALA A 402 43.37 -22.51 -24.76
N CYS A 403 43.48 -23.10 -23.56
CA CYS A 403 44.06 -24.43 -23.37
C CYS A 403 42.96 -25.50 -23.31
N SER A 404 43.08 -26.49 -24.19
CA SER A 404 42.10 -27.57 -24.39
C SER A 404 42.28 -28.79 -23.48
N ASP A 405 43.12 -28.73 -22.44
CA ASP A 405 43.42 -29.87 -21.57
C ASP A 405 42.94 -29.62 -20.13
N ALA A 406 41.78 -30.18 -19.80
CA ALA A 406 41.14 -30.09 -18.50
C ALA A 406 41.03 -31.50 -17.89
N GLY A 407 41.96 -31.87 -17.01
CA GLY A 407 41.85 -33.15 -16.30
C GLY A 407 43.00 -33.58 -15.38
N GLU A 408 44.22 -33.07 -15.53
CA GLU A 408 45.36 -33.55 -14.73
C GLU A 408 45.80 -32.57 -13.61
N PRO A 409 46.04 -33.04 -12.37
CA PRO A 409 46.58 -32.21 -11.27
C PRO A 409 47.97 -31.62 -11.58
N SER A 410 48.67 -32.17 -12.57
CA SER A 410 49.91 -31.65 -13.15
C SER A 410 49.75 -30.21 -13.66
N CYS A 411 48.63 -29.89 -14.32
CA CYS A 411 48.47 -28.61 -15.03
C CYS A 411 48.33 -27.40 -14.09
N HIS A 412 47.81 -27.59 -12.87
CA HIS A 412 47.69 -26.52 -11.87
C HIS A 412 49.05 -26.05 -11.36
N VAL A 413 49.96 -27.00 -11.10
CA VAL A 413 51.33 -26.69 -10.64
C VAL A 413 52.11 -26.00 -11.74
N THR A 414 51.95 -26.45 -13.00
CA THR A 414 52.59 -25.80 -14.15
C THR A 414 52.11 -24.37 -14.34
N ARG A 415 50.79 -24.11 -14.22
CA ARG A 415 50.22 -22.75 -14.32
C ARG A 415 50.69 -21.82 -13.20
N GLN A 416 50.83 -22.32 -11.97
CA GLN A 416 51.35 -21.53 -10.85
C GLN A 416 52.83 -21.19 -11.01
N LEU A 417 53.65 -22.15 -11.50
CA LEU A 417 55.05 -21.91 -11.81
C LEU A 417 55.25 -20.91 -12.96
N GLU A 418 54.43 -21.02 -14.01
CA GLU A 418 54.41 -20.07 -15.13
C GLU A 418 54.07 -18.65 -14.62
N ALA A 419 53.02 -18.51 -13.81
CA ALA A 419 52.64 -17.23 -13.20
C ALA A 419 53.74 -16.62 -12.31
N LEU A 420 54.40 -17.44 -11.49
CA LEU A 420 55.55 -17.03 -10.67
C LEU A 420 56.73 -16.57 -11.53
N PHE A 421 57.01 -17.28 -12.63
CA PHE A 421 58.04 -16.90 -13.59
C PHE A 421 57.69 -15.56 -14.24
N GLN A 422 56.47 -15.38 -14.75
CA GLN A 422 56.05 -14.12 -15.36
C GLN A 422 56.08 -12.94 -14.39
N TYR A 423 55.69 -13.16 -13.13
CA TYR A 423 55.83 -12.16 -12.08
C TYR A 423 57.30 -11.79 -11.84
N SER A 424 58.23 -12.76 -11.83
CA SER A 424 59.66 -12.49 -11.63
C SER A 424 60.30 -11.66 -12.74
N VAL A 425 59.74 -11.72 -13.96
CA VAL A 425 60.23 -10.98 -15.13
C VAL A 425 59.58 -9.60 -15.24
N THR A 426 58.26 -9.53 -14.99
CA THR A 426 57.47 -8.31 -15.21
C THR A 426 57.30 -7.44 -13.96
N GLY A 427 57.38 -8.03 -12.76
CA GLY A 427 57.02 -7.38 -11.50
C GLY A 427 55.53 -7.10 -11.32
N ASP A 428 54.66 -7.50 -12.26
CA ASP A 428 53.23 -7.23 -12.22
C ASP A 428 52.46 -8.30 -11.43
N SER A 429 51.88 -7.88 -10.31
CA SER A 429 51.10 -8.76 -9.41
C SER A 429 49.87 -9.39 -10.07
N ALA A 430 49.39 -8.85 -11.20
CA ALA A 430 48.27 -9.41 -11.96
C ALA A 430 48.53 -10.86 -12.41
N TYR A 431 49.78 -11.21 -12.74
CA TYR A 431 50.14 -12.58 -13.13
C TYR A 431 50.01 -13.58 -11.98
N LEU A 432 50.18 -13.15 -10.72
CA LEU A 432 49.98 -14.00 -9.54
C LEU A 432 48.50 -14.16 -9.19
N LEU A 433 47.68 -13.14 -9.47
CA LEU A 433 46.26 -13.11 -9.18
C LEU A 433 45.42 -13.85 -10.22
N ALA A 434 45.84 -13.85 -11.50
CA ALA A 434 45.10 -14.51 -12.58
C ALA A 434 44.85 -16.02 -12.35
N PRO A 435 45.83 -16.84 -11.86
CA PRO A 435 45.57 -18.23 -11.50
C PRO A 435 44.64 -18.42 -10.31
N GLN A 436 44.52 -17.42 -9.43
CA GLN A 436 43.69 -17.44 -8.23
C GLN A 436 42.26 -16.93 -8.48
N ARG A 437 41.90 -16.67 -9.75
CA ARG A 437 40.58 -16.18 -10.16
C ARG A 437 39.39 -16.87 -9.48
N PRO A 438 39.35 -18.22 -9.30
CA PRO A 438 38.20 -18.86 -8.63
C PRO A 438 37.99 -18.43 -7.18
N LEU A 439 39.02 -17.88 -6.52
CA LEU A 439 38.93 -17.35 -5.16
C LEU A 439 38.34 -15.94 -5.12
N MET A 440 38.30 -15.22 -6.25
CA MET A 440 37.73 -13.86 -6.29
C MET A 440 36.19 -13.87 -6.13
N ASP A 441 35.56 -15.00 -6.44
CA ASP A 441 34.12 -15.24 -6.24
C ASP A 441 33.77 -15.71 -4.82
N ALA A 442 34.78 -16.03 -3.99
CA ALA A 442 34.54 -16.47 -2.63
C ALA A 442 33.96 -15.32 -1.81
N GLN A 443 32.83 -15.60 -1.16
CA GLN A 443 32.15 -14.69 -0.24
C GLN A 443 32.44 -15.10 1.20
N ASP A 444 32.59 -14.11 2.08
CA ASP A 444 32.66 -14.32 3.53
C ASP A 444 31.27 -14.55 4.16
N GLU A 445 31.19 -14.55 5.50
CA GLU A 445 29.95 -14.76 6.25
C GLU A 445 28.91 -13.64 6.02
N ASP A 446 29.34 -12.46 5.56
CA ASP A 446 28.47 -11.31 5.25
C ASP A 446 28.14 -11.22 3.73
N GLY A 447 28.68 -12.14 2.93
CA GLY A 447 28.53 -12.16 1.49
C GLY A 447 29.50 -11.26 0.74
N ASP A 448 30.49 -10.69 1.43
CA ASP A 448 31.45 -9.76 0.85
C ASP A 448 32.53 -10.55 0.09
N THR A 449 32.79 -10.13 -1.15
CA THR A 449 33.90 -10.67 -1.97
C THR A 449 35.20 -9.94 -1.65
N GLY A 450 36.33 -10.44 -2.16
CA GLY A 450 37.62 -9.75 -2.04
C GLY A 450 37.60 -8.29 -2.54
N LEU A 451 36.73 -7.96 -3.51
CA LEU A 451 36.51 -6.59 -3.96
C LEU A 451 35.75 -5.74 -2.93
N HIS A 452 34.75 -6.29 -2.26
CA HIS A 452 34.04 -5.60 -1.18
C HIS A 452 35.00 -5.26 -0.03
N LEU A 453 35.80 -6.25 0.39
CA LEU A 453 36.79 -6.07 1.46
C LEU A 453 37.88 -5.06 1.09
N ALA A 454 38.34 -5.06 -0.17
CA ALA A 454 39.32 -4.08 -0.64
C ALA A 454 38.79 -2.64 -0.54
N VAL A 455 37.52 -2.42 -0.87
CA VAL A 455 36.84 -1.12 -0.71
C VAL A 455 36.61 -0.80 0.77
N LEU A 456 36.08 -1.74 1.55
CA LEU A 456 35.76 -1.55 2.96
C LEU A 456 36.99 -1.20 3.80
N HIS A 457 38.16 -1.76 3.47
CA HIS A 457 39.44 -1.47 4.11
C HIS A 457 40.28 -0.38 3.42
N ASN A 458 39.71 0.33 2.44
CA ASN A 458 40.36 1.41 1.67
C ASN A 458 41.73 1.02 1.08
N GLN A 459 41.84 -0.20 0.55
CA GLN A 459 43.06 -0.74 -0.06
C GLN A 459 43.07 -0.47 -1.57
N GLN A 460 43.38 0.77 -1.95
CA GLN A 460 43.28 1.23 -3.34
C GLN A 460 44.18 0.44 -4.31
N GLU A 461 45.42 0.11 -3.91
CA GLU A 461 46.35 -0.63 -4.77
C GLU A 461 45.92 -2.09 -4.99
N ALA A 462 45.37 -2.71 -3.95
CA ALA A 462 44.78 -4.05 -4.06
C ALA A 462 43.55 -4.01 -4.98
N LEU A 463 42.68 -3.01 -4.83
CA LEU A 463 41.51 -2.83 -5.67
C LEU A 463 41.87 -2.62 -7.14
N LYS A 464 42.86 -1.78 -7.45
CA LYS A 464 43.37 -1.56 -8.82
C LYS A 464 43.91 -2.86 -9.42
N SER A 465 44.71 -3.60 -8.66
CA SER A 465 45.29 -4.87 -9.11
C SER A 465 44.20 -5.91 -9.40
N LEU A 466 43.19 -6.04 -8.52
CA LEU A 466 42.07 -6.96 -8.70
C LEU A 466 41.18 -6.56 -9.88
N THR A 467 40.87 -5.27 -10.02
CA THR A 467 40.04 -4.76 -11.13
C THR A 467 40.74 -4.85 -12.49
N GLN A 468 42.06 -4.66 -12.54
CA GLN A 468 42.87 -4.87 -13.75
C GLN A 468 42.83 -6.33 -14.22
N VAL A 469 42.95 -7.29 -13.29
CA VAL A 469 42.84 -8.73 -13.59
C VAL A 469 41.45 -9.10 -14.09
N VAL A 470 40.40 -8.53 -13.51
CA VAL A 470 39.01 -8.78 -13.92
C VAL A 470 38.71 -8.17 -15.30
N SER A 471 39.25 -6.98 -15.59
CA SER A 471 39.10 -6.30 -16.89
C SER A 471 39.80 -7.05 -18.03
N ALA A 472 40.93 -7.70 -17.74
CA ALA A 472 41.72 -8.43 -18.72
C ALA A 472 41.08 -9.76 -19.17
N LEU A 473 40.09 -10.29 -18.43
CA LEU A 473 39.58 -11.64 -18.65
C LEU A 473 38.02 -11.71 -18.66
N PRO A 474 37.37 -11.55 -19.82
CA PRO A 474 35.91 -11.60 -19.92
C PRO A 474 35.37 -12.97 -19.51
N GLY A 475 34.31 -13.01 -18.68
CA GLY A 475 33.57 -14.26 -18.43
C GLY A 475 33.00 -14.51 -17.03
N GLN A 476 33.26 -13.67 -16.01
CA GLN A 476 32.61 -13.77 -14.69
C GLN A 476 32.27 -12.38 -14.14
N GLU A 477 31.03 -12.18 -13.71
CA GLU A 477 30.49 -10.92 -13.21
C GLU A 477 30.92 -10.59 -11.76
N VAL A 478 32.18 -10.81 -11.41
CA VAL A 478 32.69 -10.64 -10.02
C VAL A 478 32.50 -9.19 -9.52
N LEU A 479 32.61 -8.21 -10.43
CA LEU A 479 32.42 -6.79 -10.16
C LEU A 479 31.00 -6.46 -9.66
N ASN A 480 30.02 -7.27 -10.03
CA ASN A 480 28.59 -7.03 -9.81
C ASN A 480 28.00 -7.99 -8.76
N MET A 481 28.83 -8.83 -8.15
CA MET A 481 28.43 -9.69 -7.03
C MET A 481 27.86 -8.84 -5.90
N ARG A 482 26.80 -9.34 -5.28
CA ARG A 482 26.09 -8.64 -4.21
C ARG A 482 26.30 -9.34 -2.88
N ASN A 483 26.53 -8.56 -1.83
CA ASN A 483 26.58 -9.07 -0.46
C ASN A 483 25.18 -9.34 0.12
N HIS A 484 25.08 -9.71 1.40
CA HIS A 484 23.79 -10.01 2.06
C HIS A 484 22.86 -8.78 2.17
N LEU A 485 23.41 -7.57 2.00
CA LEU A 485 22.66 -6.30 1.91
C LEU A 485 22.28 -5.93 0.47
N TYR A 486 22.51 -6.84 -0.49
CA TYR A 486 22.35 -6.61 -1.92
C TYR A 486 23.25 -5.47 -2.48
N GLN A 487 24.28 -5.09 -1.75
CA GLN A 487 25.22 -4.04 -2.16
C GLN A 487 26.31 -4.63 -3.04
N THR A 488 26.72 -3.89 -4.07
CA THR A 488 27.89 -4.21 -4.89
C THR A 488 29.12 -3.47 -4.35
N PRO A 489 30.35 -3.83 -4.78
CA PRO A 489 31.55 -3.07 -4.40
C PRO A 489 31.43 -1.58 -4.74
N LEU A 490 30.72 -1.25 -5.83
CA LEU A 490 30.45 0.13 -6.21
C LEU A 490 29.54 0.86 -5.21
N HIS A 491 28.51 0.20 -4.65
CA HIS A 491 27.69 0.78 -3.59
C HIS A 491 28.54 1.10 -2.36
N LEU A 492 29.40 0.17 -1.93
CA LEU A 492 30.30 0.39 -0.78
C LEU A 492 31.30 1.52 -1.06
N ALA A 493 31.82 1.64 -2.28
CA ALA A 493 32.76 2.71 -2.64
C ALA A 493 32.11 4.10 -2.55
N VAL A 494 30.83 4.20 -2.92
CA VAL A 494 30.04 5.42 -2.76
C VAL A 494 29.74 5.71 -1.28
N ILE A 495 29.31 4.70 -0.51
CA ILE A 495 29.01 4.84 0.92
C ILE A 495 30.26 5.27 1.71
N THR A 496 31.41 4.71 1.38
CA THR A 496 32.70 5.02 2.03
C THR A 496 33.36 6.29 1.48
N GLN A 497 32.73 6.96 0.51
CA GLN A 497 33.23 8.18 -0.12
C GLN A 497 34.66 8.06 -0.68
N GLN A 498 34.96 6.95 -1.36
CA GLN A 498 36.26 6.70 -1.97
C GLN A 498 36.24 7.00 -3.47
N LYS A 499 36.72 8.18 -3.86
CA LYS A 499 36.71 8.64 -5.27
C LYS A 499 37.48 7.70 -6.19
N GLU A 500 38.72 7.36 -5.81
CA GLU A 500 39.61 6.54 -6.64
C GLU A 500 39.08 5.11 -6.82
N ALA A 501 38.38 4.59 -5.81
CA ALA A 501 37.76 3.27 -5.86
C ALA A 501 36.57 3.25 -6.83
N VAL A 502 35.74 4.30 -6.84
CA VAL A 502 34.63 4.45 -7.78
C VAL A 502 35.14 4.53 -9.22
N GLU A 503 36.16 5.36 -9.47
CA GLU A 503 36.77 5.48 -10.81
C GLU A 503 37.35 4.14 -11.28
N ALA A 504 38.08 3.42 -10.44
CA ALA A 504 38.66 2.12 -10.78
C ALA A 504 37.58 1.07 -11.10
N LEU A 505 36.50 1.00 -10.31
CA LEU A 505 35.40 0.05 -10.53
C LEU A 505 34.61 0.37 -11.81
N LEU A 506 34.35 1.65 -12.10
CA LEU A 506 33.65 2.07 -13.32
C LEU A 506 34.49 1.85 -14.57
N LEU A 507 35.81 2.12 -14.51
CA LEU A 507 36.74 1.82 -15.60
C LEU A 507 36.82 0.32 -15.88
N ALA A 508 36.68 -0.53 -14.85
CA ALA A 508 36.64 -1.98 -14.98
C ALA A 508 35.31 -2.52 -15.52
N GLY A 509 34.29 -1.67 -15.71
CA GLY A 509 32.99 -2.07 -16.25
C GLY A 509 31.98 -2.53 -15.20
N ALA A 510 32.09 -2.08 -13.95
CA ALA A 510 31.05 -2.31 -12.94
C ALA A 510 29.70 -1.72 -13.40
N ASP A 511 28.61 -2.45 -13.16
CA ASP A 511 27.26 -2.04 -13.54
C ASP A 511 26.64 -1.14 -12.46
N PRO A 512 26.41 0.16 -12.75
CA PRO A 512 25.83 1.10 -11.79
C PRO A 512 24.30 1.06 -11.73
N THR A 513 23.63 0.25 -12.57
CA THR A 513 22.16 0.11 -12.59
C THR A 513 21.63 -0.76 -11.46
N LEU A 514 22.51 -1.56 -10.85
CA LEU A 514 22.13 -2.52 -9.83
C LEU A 514 21.63 -1.79 -8.59
N ILE A 515 20.59 -2.35 -7.98
CA ILE A 515 19.94 -1.80 -6.79
C ILE A 515 20.35 -2.57 -5.53
N ASP A 516 20.45 -1.84 -4.41
CA ASP A 516 20.60 -2.40 -3.07
C ASP A 516 19.26 -2.96 -2.52
N ARG A 517 19.28 -3.46 -1.28
CA ARG A 517 18.08 -3.98 -0.58
C ARG A 517 16.97 -2.94 -0.38
N HIS A 518 17.30 -1.66 -0.49
CA HIS A 518 16.38 -0.52 -0.35
C HIS A 518 15.87 -0.02 -1.70
N GLY A 519 16.32 -0.62 -2.82
CA GLY A 519 15.97 -0.19 -4.17
C GLY A 519 16.78 1.01 -4.65
N ASN A 520 17.89 1.35 -3.99
CA ASN A 520 18.78 2.44 -4.34
C ASN A 520 19.90 1.99 -5.26
N THR A 521 20.17 2.75 -6.32
CA THR A 521 21.38 2.60 -7.14
C THR A 521 22.55 3.35 -6.50
N ALA A 522 23.76 3.13 -7.01
CA ALA A 522 24.95 3.88 -6.61
C ALA A 522 24.74 5.41 -6.72
N LEU A 523 24.02 5.88 -7.74
CA LEU A 523 23.69 7.30 -7.93
C LEU A 523 22.72 7.82 -6.84
N HIS A 524 21.73 7.03 -6.44
CA HIS A 524 20.80 7.37 -5.35
C HIS A 524 21.55 7.57 -4.03
N LEU A 525 22.48 6.67 -3.71
CA LEU A 525 23.31 6.79 -2.51
C LEU A 525 24.19 8.04 -2.58
N ALA A 526 24.82 8.32 -3.72
CA ALA A 526 25.64 9.52 -3.90
C ALA A 526 24.84 10.82 -3.74
N SER A 527 23.58 10.84 -4.19
CA SER A 527 22.69 12.00 -4.08
C SER A 527 22.30 12.34 -2.65
N GLN A 528 22.34 11.36 -1.74
CA GLN A 528 22.06 11.56 -0.31
C GLN A 528 23.28 12.06 0.47
N GLN A 529 24.50 11.92 -0.07
CA GLN A 529 25.73 12.31 0.61
C GLN A 529 25.96 13.82 0.56
N GLU A 530 26.66 14.31 1.58
CA GLU A 530 27.14 15.70 1.64
C GLU A 530 28.34 15.87 0.71
N GLY A 531 28.16 16.68 -0.33
CA GLY A 531 29.20 16.97 -1.33
C GLY A 531 28.88 16.38 -2.70
N GLY A 532 28.53 17.25 -3.64
CA GLY A 532 28.16 16.87 -5.01
C GLY A 532 29.29 16.24 -5.83
N TRP A 533 30.52 16.20 -5.32
CA TRP A 533 31.68 15.67 -6.04
C TRP A 533 31.56 14.18 -6.39
N MET A 534 30.86 13.39 -5.57
CA MET A 534 30.63 11.97 -5.87
C MET A 534 29.63 11.80 -7.02
N VAL A 535 28.58 12.62 -7.03
CA VAL A 535 27.63 12.71 -8.14
C VAL A 535 28.35 13.14 -9.41
N GLN A 536 29.17 14.19 -9.33
CA GLN A 536 29.97 14.68 -10.45
C GLN A 536 30.88 13.59 -11.03
N CYS A 537 31.60 12.86 -10.17
CA CYS A 537 32.47 11.75 -10.56
C CYS A 537 31.70 10.66 -11.32
N LEU A 538 30.56 10.23 -10.77
CA LEU A 538 29.68 9.25 -11.42
C LEU A 538 29.16 9.75 -12.78
N LEU A 539 28.77 11.02 -12.88
CA LEU A 539 28.20 11.65 -14.08
C LEU A 539 29.21 11.93 -15.21
N GLN A 540 30.52 11.87 -14.94
CA GLN A 540 31.55 11.98 -15.97
C GLN A 540 31.54 10.76 -16.91
N HIS A 541 31.07 9.60 -16.46
CA HIS A 541 30.97 8.40 -17.28
C HIS A 541 29.70 8.42 -18.15
N LYS A 542 29.85 8.31 -19.48
CA LYS A 542 28.73 8.38 -20.45
C LYS A 542 27.58 7.42 -20.16
N HIS A 543 27.88 6.23 -19.61
CA HIS A 543 26.88 5.23 -19.26
C HIS A 543 25.93 5.72 -18.14
N MET A 544 26.45 6.50 -17.18
CA MET A 544 25.66 7.08 -16.08
C MET A 544 24.72 8.19 -16.54
N ARG A 545 25.10 8.95 -17.57
CA ARG A 545 24.23 10.00 -18.14
C ARG A 545 22.98 9.45 -18.81
N GLN A 546 23.08 8.30 -19.48
CA GLN A 546 21.94 7.62 -20.08
C GLN A 546 21.01 7.01 -19.02
N LEU A 547 21.57 6.66 -17.86
CA LEU A 547 20.82 6.10 -16.74
C LEU A 547 20.00 7.13 -15.96
N LEU A 548 20.32 8.43 -16.04
CA LEU A 548 19.54 9.49 -15.40
C LEU A 548 18.08 9.55 -15.86
N GLU A 549 17.79 9.12 -17.10
CA GLU A 549 16.41 9.04 -17.61
C GLU A 549 15.62 7.86 -17.01
N HIS A 550 16.31 6.81 -16.54
CA HIS A 550 15.72 5.56 -16.05
C HIS A 550 15.87 5.35 -14.54
N SER A 551 16.84 6.01 -13.91
CA SER A 551 17.06 5.98 -12.46
C SER A 551 15.99 6.84 -11.81
N LEU A 552 14.87 6.21 -11.49
CA LEU A 552 13.74 6.86 -10.86
C LEU A 552 14.19 7.57 -9.59
N CYS A 553 14.04 8.90 -9.58
CA CYS A 553 13.98 9.72 -8.38
C CYS A 553 15.31 10.08 -7.68
N ALA A 554 16.47 10.05 -8.33
CA ALA A 554 17.72 10.59 -7.75
C ALA A 554 17.59 12.05 -7.28
N ILE A 555 16.92 12.89 -8.10
CA ILE A 555 16.64 14.30 -7.76
C ILE A 555 15.76 14.45 -6.53
N HIS A 556 14.80 13.55 -6.32
CA HIS A 556 13.89 13.60 -5.18
C HIS A 556 14.66 13.29 -3.90
N LEU A 557 15.57 12.31 -3.94
CA LEU A 557 16.42 11.98 -2.80
C LEU A 557 17.38 13.11 -2.45
N ALA A 558 17.97 13.78 -3.45
CA ALA A 558 18.81 14.97 -3.21
C ALA A 558 18.04 16.10 -2.51
N VAL A 559 16.79 16.35 -2.93
CA VAL A 559 15.92 17.36 -2.31
C VAL A 559 15.51 16.94 -0.89
N LEU A 560 15.11 15.70 -0.67
CA LEU A 560 14.74 15.18 0.66
C LEU A 560 15.92 15.17 1.63
N ALA A 561 17.13 14.90 1.14
CA ALA A 561 18.37 14.95 1.92
C ALA A 561 18.92 16.37 2.11
N ASN A 562 18.24 17.39 1.54
CA ASN A 562 18.64 18.80 1.60
C ASN A 562 20.05 19.09 1.03
N GLN A 563 20.42 18.41 -0.06
CA GLN A 563 21.75 18.51 -0.66
C GLN A 563 21.73 19.39 -1.92
N LEU A 564 21.87 20.71 -1.76
CA LEU A 564 21.87 21.68 -2.87
C LEU A 564 22.99 21.40 -3.88
N SER A 565 24.20 21.08 -3.43
CA SER A 565 25.34 20.80 -4.31
C SER A 565 25.09 19.56 -5.17
N SER A 566 24.58 18.48 -4.56
CA SER A 566 24.23 17.26 -5.29
C SER A 566 23.10 17.48 -6.29
N LEU A 567 22.12 18.33 -5.93
CA LEU A 567 21.04 18.72 -6.85
C LEU A 567 21.57 19.46 -8.08
N ARG A 568 22.47 20.44 -7.90
CA ARG A 568 23.07 21.18 -9.02
C ARG A 568 23.83 20.28 -10.00
N GLU A 569 24.64 19.38 -9.46
CA GLU A 569 25.41 18.43 -10.27
C GLU A 569 24.47 17.48 -11.05
N LEU A 570 23.35 17.05 -10.45
CA LEU A 570 22.33 16.28 -11.16
C LEU A 570 21.66 17.07 -12.29
N LEU A 571 21.36 18.36 -12.06
CA LEU A 571 20.77 19.24 -13.07
C LEU A 571 21.74 19.48 -14.25
N GLU A 572 23.01 19.75 -13.96
CA GLU A 572 24.07 19.87 -14.99
C GLU A 572 24.27 18.55 -15.74
N GLY A 573 24.07 17.42 -15.06
CA GLY A 573 24.06 16.08 -15.64
C GLY A 573 22.88 15.77 -16.56
N GLY A 574 21.86 16.65 -16.64
CA GLY A 574 20.67 16.46 -17.44
C GLY A 574 19.57 15.63 -16.78
N ALA A 575 19.51 15.59 -15.44
CA ALA A 575 18.44 14.89 -14.74
C ALA A 575 17.05 15.46 -15.08
N ASN A 576 16.07 14.58 -15.31
CA ASN A 576 14.70 15.00 -15.60
C ASN A 576 14.01 15.58 -14.35
N VAL A 577 13.90 16.91 -14.29
CA VAL A 577 13.28 17.65 -13.18
C VAL A 577 11.79 17.36 -13.01
N GLU A 578 11.13 16.99 -14.10
CA GLU A 578 9.70 16.70 -14.17
C GLU A 578 9.37 15.23 -13.86
N ALA A 579 10.36 14.44 -13.44
CA ALA A 579 10.11 13.09 -12.99
C ALA A 579 9.13 13.11 -11.80
N GLN A 580 8.09 12.28 -11.88
CA GLN A 580 7.11 12.15 -10.81
C GLN A 580 7.40 10.91 -9.97
N GLU A 581 7.32 11.02 -8.65
CA GLU A 581 7.39 9.87 -7.77
C GLU A 581 6.15 8.96 -7.90
N ARG A 582 6.32 7.68 -7.55
CA ARG A 582 5.28 6.64 -7.76
C ARG A 582 4.11 6.72 -6.78
N SER A 583 4.30 7.30 -5.60
CA SER A 583 3.29 7.29 -4.52
C SER A 583 2.19 8.31 -4.75
N CYS A 584 2.53 9.58 -4.96
CA CYS A 584 1.54 10.65 -5.13
C CYS A 584 1.77 11.55 -6.35
N GLY A 585 2.71 11.18 -7.23
CA GLY A 585 2.97 11.93 -8.46
C GLY A 585 3.67 13.26 -8.24
N ARG A 586 4.35 13.44 -7.10
CA ARG A 586 5.11 14.65 -6.77
C ARG A 586 6.37 14.76 -7.62
N THR A 587 6.67 15.96 -8.06
CA THR A 587 7.97 16.32 -8.67
C THR A 587 8.94 16.82 -7.60
N ALA A 588 10.22 16.99 -7.95
CA ALA A 588 11.23 17.55 -7.03
C ALA A 588 10.83 18.93 -6.49
N LEU A 589 10.13 19.74 -7.32
CA LEU A 589 9.65 21.05 -6.90
C LEU A 589 8.58 20.94 -5.80
N HIS A 590 7.66 19.95 -5.89
CA HIS A 590 6.69 19.70 -4.83
C HIS A 590 7.37 19.36 -3.51
N LEU A 591 8.39 18.49 -3.53
CA LEU A 591 9.14 18.11 -2.33
C LEU A 591 9.94 19.28 -1.73
N ALA A 592 10.54 20.13 -2.58
CA ALA A 592 11.22 21.35 -2.13
C ALA A 592 10.24 22.33 -1.47
N THR A 593 9.02 22.44 -2.00
CA THR A 593 7.97 23.28 -1.39
C THR A 593 7.40 22.70 -0.09
N GLU A 594 7.29 21.38 0.00
CA GLU A 594 6.82 20.69 1.21
C GLU A 594 7.83 20.79 2.36
N THR A 595 9.12 20.75 2.03
CA THR A 595 10.23 20.95 2.99
C THR A 595 10.48 22.43 3.34
N ASP A 596 9.70 23.36 2.78
CA ASP A 596 9.83 24.82 2.94
C ASP A 596 11.22 25.36 2.58
N ASN A 597 11.88 24.76 1.58
CA ASN A 597 13.25 25.11 1.21
C ASN A 597 13.32 25.98 -0.04
N VAL A 598 13.40 27.30 0.18
CA VAL A 598 13.46 28.32 -0.87
C VAL A 598 14.68 28.16 -1.78
N SER A 599 15.83 27.75 -1.24
CA SER A 599 17.06 27.60 -2.01
C SER A 599 16.98 26.43 -3.00
N LEU A 600 16.44 25.29 -2.58
CA LEU A 600 16.22 24.14 -3.46
C LEU A 600 15.14 24.44 -4.50
N ALA A 601 14.03 25.08 -4.09
CA ALA A 601 12.97 25.47 -5.02
C ALA A 601 13.47 26.48 -6.07
N GLY A 602 14.26 27.48 -5.65
CA GLY A 602 14.89 28.45 -6.56
C GLY A 602 15.87 27.79 -7.53
N CYS A 603 16.69 26.84 -7.05
CA CYS A 603 17.59 26.06 -7.91
C CYS A 603 16.83 25.28 -8.98
N LEU A 604 15.74 24.61 -8.62
CA LEU A 604 14.92 23.84 -9.55
C LEU A 604 14.25 24.72 -10.63
N LEU A 605 13.78 25.91 -10.25
CA LEU A 605 13.11 26.83 -11.17
C LEU A 605 14.10 27.57 -12.09
N LEU A 606 15.21 28.08 -11.54
CA LEU A 606 16.14 28.92 -12.27
C LEU A 606 17.18 28.12 -13.05
N GLU A 607 17.76 27.08 -12.43
CA GLU A 607 18.83 26.28 -13.02
C GLU A 607 18.26 25.04 -13.74
N GLY A 608 17.21 24.43 -13.18
CA GLY A 608 16.56 23.23 -13.73
C GLY A 608 15.41 23.48 -14.70
N ASN A 609 14.98 24.75 -14.87
CA ASN A 609 13.86 25.16 -15.72
C ASN A 609 12.56 24.35 -15.47
N ALA A 610 12.30 24.04 -14.19
CA ALA A 610 11.17 23.23 -13.77
C ALA A 610 9.83 23.88 -14.11
N LYS A 611 8.85 23.07 -14.53
CA LYS A 611 7.48 23.53 -14.79
C LYS A 611 6.76 23.81 -13.48
N VAL A 612 6.33 25.06 -13.32
CA VAL A 612 5.77 25.56 -12.07
C VAL A 612 4.40 24.95 -11.75
N ASP A 613 3.57 24.69 -12.76
CA ASP A 613 2.19 24.19 -12.59
C ASP A 613 2.03 22.67 -12.79
N CYS A 614 3.09 21.91 -12.56
CA CYS A 614 2.98 20.45 -12.55
C CYS A 614 2.03 19.97 -11.46
N CYS A 615 1.23 18.96 -11.78
CA CYS A 615 0.17 18.49 -10.89
C CYS A 615 0.52 17.11 -10.33
N THR A 616 0.29 16.91 -9.04
CA THR A 616 0.28 15.60 -8.38
C THR A 616 -0.96 14.78 -8.79
N PHE A 617 -1.06 13.52 -8.34
CA PHE A 617 -2.22 12.66 -8.65
C PHE A 617 -3.57 13.21 -8.11
N ASN A 618 -3.54 14.07 -7.09
CA ASN A 618 -4.71 14.80 -6.59
C ASN A 618 -4.90 16.19 -7.22
N GLY A 619 -4.16 16.52 -8.29
CA GLY A 619 -4.30 17.79 -9.01
C GLY A 619 -3.66 18.99 -8.32
N SER A 620 -2.97 18.82 -7.19
CA SER A 620 -2.30 19.92 -6.49
C SER A 620 -1.04 20.35 -7.26
N THR A 621 -0.88 21.66 -7.42
CA THR A 621 0.37 22.29 -7.89
C THR A 621 1.29 22.62 -6.70
N PRO A 622 2.59 22.90 -6.91
CA PRO A 622 3.50 23.37 -5.86
C PRO A 622 2.97 24.62 -5.15
N LEU A 623 2.21 25.48 -5.86
CA LEU A 623 1.57 26.66 -5.28
C LEU A 623 0.48 26.31 -4.27
N HIS A 624 -0.29 25.23 -4.49
CA HIS A 624 -1.26 24.73 -3.49
C HIS A 624 -0.54 24.34 -2.18
N ILE A 625 0.60 23.66 -2.29
CA ILE A 625 1.39 23.23 -1.12
C ILE A 625 1.95 24.46 -0.39
N ALA A 626 2.54 25.42 -1.12
CA ALA A 626 3.08 26.65 -0.53
C ALA A 626 1.99 27.49 0.16
N ALA A 627 0.82 27.62 -0.47
CA ALA A 627 -0.33 28.35 0.07
C ALA A 627 -0.91 27.68 1.33
N GLY A 628 -1.11 26.35 1.29
CA GLY A 628 -1.60 25.58 2.44
C GLY A 628 -0.64 25.60 3.64
N ARG A 629 0.67 25.73 3.40
CA ARG A 629 1.68 25.90 4.48
C ARG A 629 1.83 27.34 4.95
N GLY A 630 1.30 28.33 4.23
CA GLY A 630 1.45 29.74 4.55
C GLY A 630 2.86 30.31 4.29
N SER A 631 3.67 29.68 3.44
CA SER A 631 5.03 30.14 3.15
C SER A 631 5.03 31.28 2.15
N ALA A 632 5.05 32.53 2.64
CA ALA A 632 5.03 33.72 1.79
C ALA A 632 6.22 33.79 0.82
N LYS A 633 7.41 33.35 1.25
CA LYS A 633 8.63 33.36 0.42
C LYS A 633 8.53 32.40 -0.76
N LEU A 634 8.08 31.16 -0.52
CA LEU A 634 7.88 30.18 -1.60
C LEU A 634 6.74 30.58 -2.52
N THR A 635 5.65 31.10 -1.96
CA THR A 635 4.51 31.59 -2.75
C THR A 635 4.94 32.72 -3.68
N ALA A 636 5.71 33.70 -3.18
CA ALA A 636 6.25 34.78 -3.99
C ALA A 636 7.20 34.27 -5.09
N LEU A 637 8.06 33.30 -4.75
CA LEU A 637 9.01 32.70 -5.70
C LEU A 637 8.29 31.90 -6.81
N LEU A 638 7.26 31.12 -6.48
CA LEU A 638 6.45 30.38 -7.45
C LEU A 638 5.61 31.31 -8.33
N MET A 639 4.98 32.34 -7.74
CA MET A 639 4.25 33.38 -8.48
C MET A 639 5.18 34.15 -9.44
N ALA A 640 6.39 34.49 -8.99
CA ALA A 640 7.39 35.15 -9.84
C ALA A 640 7.88 34.24 -10.99
N ALA A 641 7.87 32.93 -10.80
CA ALA A 641 8.16 31.95 -11.84
C ALA A 641 6.97 31.70 -12.80
N GLY A 642 5.81 32.33 -12.57
CA GLY A 642 4.63 32.24 -13.43
C GLY A 642 3.61 31.17 -13.04
N ALA A 643 3.55 30.75 -11.76
CA ALA A 643 2.51 29.84 -11.26
C ALA A 643 1.10 30.42 -11.42
N ASP A 644 0.12 29.59 -11.80
CA ASP A 644 -1.28 29.99 -11.89
C ASP A 644 -2.00 29.87 -10.53
N PRO A 645 -2.44 30.98 -9.90
CA PRO A 645 -3.17 30.97 -8.63
C PRO A 645 -4.62 30.49 -8.74
N HIS A 646 -5.15 30.32 -9.96
CA HIS A 646 -6.53 29.92 -10.22
C HIS A 646 -6.68 28.46 -10.64
N LYS A 647 -5.59 27.70 -10.70
CA LYS A 647 -5.64 26.30 -11.09
C LYS A 647 -6.30 25.44 -10.03
N GLU A 648 -7.34 24.72 -10.38
CA GLU A 648 -8.10 23.87 -9.45
C GLU A 648 -7.46 22.48 -9.28
N ASN A 649 -7.38 21.99 -8.04
CA ASN A 649 -7.04 20.60 -7.73
C ASN A 649 -8.30 19.71 -7.65
N PHE A 650 -8.15 18.41 -7.38
CA PHE A 650 -9.32 17.50 -7.25
C PHE A 650 -9.89 17.43 -5.82
N GLU A 651 -9.51 18.35 -4.93
CA GLU A 651 -10.01 18.40 -3.55
C GLU A 651 -11.26 19.31 -3.49
N PRO A 652 -12.44 18.79 -3.12
CA PRO A 652 -13.66 19.59 -3.07
C PRO A 652 -13.60 20.61 -1.94
N LEU A 653 -13.95 21.86 -2.25
CA LEU A 653 -13.88 23.02 -1.34
C LEU A 653 -14.73 22.91 -0.07
N PHE A 654 -15.73 22.01 -0.04
CA PHE A 654 -16.62 21.82 1.09
C PHE A 654 -17.04 20.34 1.19
N PHE A 655 -16.72 19.69 2.32
CA PHE A 655 -17.65 18.69 2.84
C PHE A 655 -18.89 19.47 3.24
N ARG A 656 -19.96 19.36 2.44
CA ARG A 656 -21.26 19.90 2.83
C ARG A 656 -21.76 19.07 4.02
N GLU A 657 -21.30 19.41 5.22
CA GLU A 657 -21.99 19.07 6.46
C GLU A 657 -23.38 19.69 6.34
N ASP A 658 -24.39 18.84 6.45
CA ASP A 658 -25.80 19.18 6.61
C ASP A 658 -26.47 19.97 5.48
N CYS A 659 -26.98 19.26 4.47
CA CYS A 659 -28.16 19.67 3.67
C CYS A 659 -28.76 18.42 3.01
N CYS A 660 -29.54 17.64 3.76
CA CYS A 660 -30.57 16.79 3.15
C CYS A 660 -31.87 17.59 3.13
N GLU A 661 -31.95 18.57 2.23
CA GLU A 661 -33.23 19.02 1.73
C GLU A 661 -33.22 18.85 0.21
N GLU A 662 -34.38 18.37 -0.20
CA GLU A 662 -34.87 17.81 -1.45
C GLU A 662 -34.40 18.43 -2.78
N GLU A 663 -34.66 17.62 -3.81
CA GLU A 663 -34.90 17.95 -5.21
C GLU A 663 -33.77 17.68 -6.21
N GLU A 664 -34.19 16.95 -7.25
CA GLU A 664 -33.48 16.64 -8.47
C GLU A 664 -33.08 17.94 -9.19
N GLU A 665 -31.80 18.19 -9.41
CA GLU A 665 -31.30 18.99 -10.55
C GLU A 665 -29.77 18.94 -10.63
N ASP A 666 -29.27 18.46 -11.79
CA ASP A 666 -27.89 18.40 -12.30
C ASP A 666 -26.77 17.88 -11.37
N GLU A 667 -26.05 16.84 -11.84
CA GLU A 667 -24.70 16.53 -11.37
C GLU A 667 -23.78 17.73 -11.69
N GLY A 668 -23.83 18.75 -10.84
CA GLY A 668 -22.96 19.90 -10.89
C GLY A 668 -21.51 19.43 -10.68
N TYR A 669 -20.65 19.77 -11.64
CA TYR A 669 -19.20 19.72 -11.47
C TYR A 669 -18.83 20.46 -10.18
N ILE A 670 -18.40 19.75 -9.15
CA ILE A 670 -17.91 20.36 -7.91
C ILE A 670 -16.53 20.94 -8.24
N PRO A 671 -16.35 22.27 -8.29
CA PRO A 671 -15.06 22.87 -8.62
C PRO A 671 -14.03 22.51 -7.55
N GLY A 672 -12.79 22.35 -8.00
CA GLY A 672 -11.67 22.04 -7.13
C GLY A 672 -11.27 23.19 -6.22
N THR A 673 -10.38 22.91 -5.28
CA THR A 673 -9.77 23.95 -4.46
C THR A 673 -8.67 24.65 -5.25
N THR A 674 -8.65 25.98 -5.24
CA THR A 674 -7.58 26.79 -5.87
C THR A 674 -6.50 27.17 -4.85
N PRO A 675 -5.24 27.42 -5.24
CA PRO A 675 -4.19 27.88 -4.34
C PRO A 675 -4.60 29.16 -3.60
N LEU A 676 -5.32 30.05 -4.29
CA LEU A 676 -5.83 31.29 -3.71
C LEU A 676 -6.80 31.02 -2.55
N SER A 677 -7.71 30.05 -2.70
CA SER A 677 -8.65 29.67 -1.65
C SER A 677 -7.97 29.00 -0.44
N MET A 678 -6.80 28.36 -0.63
CA MET A 678 -6.02 27.76 0.46
C MET A 678 -5.13 28.76 1.21
N ALA A 679 -4.87 29.94 0.63
CA ALA A 679 -3.94 30.90 1.20
C ALA A 679 -4.50 31.50 2.51
N THR A 680 -3.86 31.18 3.63
CA THR A 680 -4.27 31.62 4.98
C THR A 680 -3.84 33.06 5.32
N THR A 681 -2.95 33.67 4.54
CA THR A 681 -2.31 34.96 4.86
C THR A 681 -2.60 36.03 3.80
N THR A 682 -3.02 37.22 4.24
CA THR A 682 -3.35 38.39 3.39
C THR A 682 -2.15 38.98 2.65
N GLN A 683 -0.92 38.63 3.02
CA GLN A 683 0.30 39.03 2.28
C GLN A 683 0.41 38.35 0.91
N VAL A 684 -0.25 37.20 0.73
CA VAL A 684 -0.39 36.51 -0.57
C VAL A 684 -1.45 37.18 -1.45
N TYR A 685 -2.31 38.05 -0.86
CA TYR A 685 -3.51 38.66 -1.43
C TYR A 685 -3.33 40.08 -1.97
N ARG A 686 -2.12 40.54 -2.34
CA ARG A 686 -2.06 41.76 -3.17
C ARG A 686 -2.49 41.44 -4.60
N GLN A 687 -3.80 41.27 -4.76
CA GLN A 687 -4.49 41.69 -5.96
C GLN A 687 -4.13 43.15 -6.16
N SER A 688 -3.50 43.43 -7.30
CA SER A 688 -3.70 44.67 -8.03
C SER A 688 -5.15 45.10 -7.83
N SER A 689 -5.35 46.21 -7.13
CA SER A 689 -6.64 46.90 -7.17
C SER A 689 -7.03 47.13 -8.64
N PRO A 690 -8.31 47.20 -8.98
CA PRO A 690 -8.75 47.69 -10.28
C PRO A 690 -8.53 49.21 -10.33
N GLY A 691 -7.27 49.63 -10.24
CA GLY A 691 -6.80 50.97 -10.53
C GLY A 691 -6.39 50.97 -11.98
N TYR A 692 -7.23 51.59 -12.82
CA TYR A 692 -6.91 52.19 -14.11
C TYR A 692 -5.49 51.86 -14.65
N LEU A 693 -5.39 50.93 -15.60
CA LEU A 693 -4.22 50.82 -16.47
C LEU A 693 -4.19 52.05 -17.38
N PRO A 694 -3.27 53.03 -17.20
CA PRO A 694 -3.09 54.05 -18.22
C PRO A 694 -2.40 53.40 -19.43
N PRO A 695 -2.66 53.89 -20.66
CA PRO A 695 -1.99 53.37 -21.85
C PRO A 695 -0.47 53.57 -21.74
N GLN A 696 0.30 52.58 -22.20
CA GLN A 696 1.75 52.66 -22.29
C GLN A 696 2.15 53.90 -23.12
N GLY A 697 2.84 54.84 -22.48
CA GLY A 697 3.39 56.04 -23.12
C GLY A 697 4.92 55.96 -23.18
N ASP A 698 5.48 56.35 -24.31
CA ASP A 698 6.93 56.47 -24.50
C ASP A 698 7.41 57.81 -23.92
N LEU A 699 8.50 57.81 -23.16
CA LEU A 699 9.08 59.02 -22.56
C LEU A 699 9.50 60.03 -23.64
N VAL A 700 9.84 59.54 -24.84
CA VAL A 700 10.21 60.37 -26.01
C VAL A 700 9.01 61.16 -26.56
N SER A 701 7.79 60.66 -26.36
CA SER A 701 6.54 61.28 -26.86
C SER A 701 5.98 62.39 -25.97
N LEU A 702 6.61 62.65 -24.82
CA LEU A 702 6.16 63.65 -23.85
C LEU A 702 6.63 65.06 -24.23
N ASP A 703 5.71 66.01 -24.13
CA ASP A 703 5.97 67.42 -24.42
C ASP A 703 7.00 68.02 -23.43
N VAL A 704 7.78 69.00 -23.90
CA VAL A 704 8.92 69.56 -23.14
C VAL A 704 8.48 70.16 -21.80
N GLU A 705 7.28 70.72 -21.73
CA GLU A 705 6.70 71.29 -20.50
C GLU A 705 6.34 70.19 -19.48
N VAL A 706 5.80 69.06 -19.96
CA VAL A 706 5.43 67.91 -19.11
C VAL A 706 6.69 67.23 -18.56
N LYS A 707 7.74 67.06 -19.37
CA LYS A 707 9.04 66.55 -18.89
C LYS A 707 9.62 67.45 -17.79
N GLN A 708 9.46 68.76 -17.88
CA GLN A 708 9.93 69.72 -16.87
C GLN A 708 9.10 69.67 -15.57
N ASP A 709 7.78 69.45 -15.66
CA ASP A 709 6.92 69.29 -14.48
C ASP A 709 7.24 67.99 -13.72
N VAL A 710 7.48 66.89 -14.44
CA VAL A 710 7.91 65.61 -13.85
C VAL A 710 9.28 65.73 -13.17
N CYS A 711 10.24 66.42 -13.79
CA CYS A 711 11.53 66.71 -13.16
C CYS A 711 11.36 67.51 -11.86
N ARG A 712 10.49 68.52 -11.86
CA ARG A 712 10.22 69.35 -10.68
C ARG A 712 9.57 68.54 -9.54
N ALA A 713 8.64 67.64 -9.86
CA ALA A 713 8.00 66.77 -8.88
C ALA A 713 9.00 65.76 -8.27
N LEU A 714 9.84 65.14 -9.09
CA LEU A 714 10.88 64.20 -8.65
C LEU A 714 11.92 64.87 -7.75
N GLU A 715 12.26 66.13 -8.01
CA GLU A 715 13.19 66.91 -7.18
C GLU A 715 12.55 67.41 -5.89
N SER A 716 11.26 67.77 -5.89
CA SER A 716 10.57 68.22 -4.67
C SER A 716 10.31 67.08 -3.68
N GLU A 717 9.99 65.89 -4.19
CA GLU A 717 9.69 64.71 -3.37
C GLU A 717 10.97 63.92 -2.99
N GLY A 718 12.10 64.16 -3.66
CA GLY A 718 13.36 63.46 -3.41
C GLY A 718 13.37 61.99 -3.86
N CYS A 719 12.35 61.56 -4.60
CA CYS A 719 12.13 60.15 -4.99
C CYS A 719 12.99 59.68 -6.18
N TRP A 720 13.78 60.57 -6.78
CA TRP A 720 14.59 60.26 -7.97
C TRP A 720 15.68 59.19 -7.72
N GLU A 721 16.17 59.04 -6.48
CA GLU A 721 17.16 58.00 -6.14
C GLU A 721 16.55 56.59 -6.12
N SER A 722 15.32 56.48 -5.60
CA SER A 722 14.55 55.24 -5.61
C SER A 722 14.18 54.85 -7.04
N LEU A 723 13.82 55.84 -7.85
CA LEU A 723 13.58 55.65 -9.28
C LEU A 723 14.85 55.17 -10.00
N SER A 724 16.03 55.73 -9.71
CA SER A 724 17.29 55.33 -10.35
C SER A 724 17.67 53.87 -10.04
N HIS A 725 17.50 53.43 -8.78
CA HIS A 725 17.72 52.05 -8.38
C HIS A 725 16.78 51.11 -9.12
N SER A 726 15.52 51.54 -9.29
CA SER A 726 14.49 50.76 -9.96
C SER A 726 14.69 50.67 -11.48
N LEU A 727 15.22 51.73 -12.09
CA LEU A 727 15.63 51.74 -13.50
C LEU A 727 16.97 51.02 -13.76
N GLY A 728 17.64 50.54 -12.70
CA GLY A 728 18.94 49.86 -12.78
C GLY A 728 20.14 50.79 -12.99
N LEU A 729 19.96 52.09 -12.78
CA LEU A 729 20.99 53.13 -12.87
C LEU A 729 21.51 53.56 -11.47
N GLY A 730 21.15 52.83 -10.40
CA GLY A 730 21.50 53.17 -9.02
C GLY A 730 23.01 53.31 -8.75
N ILE A 731 23.87 52.66 -9.55
CA ILE A 731 25.34 52.80 -9.46
C ILE A 731 25.78 54.25 -9.80
N LEU A 732 25.01 54.96 -10.62
CA LEU A 732 25.27 56.33 -11.04
C LEU A 732 24.65 57.39 -10.11
N ASN A 733 23.97 57.00 -9.02
CA ASN A 733 23.36 57.94 -8.08
C ASN A 733 24.35 58.96 -7.53
N THR A 734 25.58 58.55 -7.25
CA THR A 734 26.64 59.45 -6.78
C THR A 734 27.03 60.49 -7.83
N ALA A 735 26.97 60.14 -9.11
CA ALA A 735 27.20 61.07 -10.22
C ALA A 735 26.01 62.01 -10.44
N PHE A 736 24.78 61.48 -10.36
CA PHE A 736 23.56 62.29 -10.51
C PHE A 736 23.39 63.31 -9.37
N ARG A 737 23.75 62.95 -8.13
CA ARG A 737 23.76 63.87 -6.97
C ARG A 737 24.67 65.10 -7.17
N LEU A 738 25.72 64.98 -7.97
CA LEU A 738 26.68 66.05 -8.21
C LEU A 738 26.25 67.00 -9.34
N SER A 739 25.17 66.67 -10.07
CA SER A 739 24.62 67.51 -11.12
C SER A 739 23.72 68.61 -10.56
N LEU A 740 23.57 69.72 -11.30
CA LEU A 740 22.72 70.85 -10.92
C LEU A 740 21.23 70.50 -10.87
N SER A 741 20.81 69.43 -11.54
CA SER A 741 19.43 68.90 -11.56
C SER A 741 19.46 67.36 -11.69
N PRO A 742 19.47 66.62 -10.57
CA PRO A 742 19.65 65.17 -10.57
C PRO A 742 18.55 64.38 -11.29
N ALA A 743 17.28 64.81 -11.17
CA ALA A 743 16.16 64.10 -11.79
C ALA A 743 16.17 64.25 -13.31
N LYS A 744 16.51 65.44 -13.81
CA LYS A 744 16.64 65.69 -15.24
C LYS A 744 17.79 64.88 -15.85
N THR A 745 18.95 64.86 -15.19
CA THR A 745 20.13 64.12 -15.67
C THR A 745 19.86 62.62 -15.70
N LEU A 746 19.09 62.09 -14.75
CA LEU A 746 18.64 60.70 -14.73
C LEU A 746 17.70 60.36 -15.89
N LEU A 747 16.72 61.21 -16.18
CA LEU A 747 15.78 60.98 -17.28
C LEU A 747 16.48 61.11 -18.65
N ASP A 748 17.36 62.09 -18.82
CA ASP A 748 18.15 62.26 -20.05
C ASP A 748 19.10 61.07 -20.29
N SER A 749 19.74 60.55 -19.22
CA SER A 749 20.63 59.38 -19.35
C SER A 749 19.87 58.07 -19.53
N TYR A 750 18.63 57.98 -19.05
CA TYR A 750 17.72 56.88 -19.39
C TYR A 750 17.26 56.94 -20.85
N GLU A 751 16.90 58.12 -21.37
CA GLU A 751 16.50 58.34 -22.77
C GLU A 751 17.61 57.90 -23.73
N VAL A 752 18.87 58.25 -23.44
CA VAL A 752 20.04 57.81 -24.23
C VAL A 752 20.32 56.32 -24.10
N SER A 753 20.01 55.69 -22.96
CA SER A 753 20.26 54.26 -22.74
C SER A 753 19.31 53.34 -23.51
N VAL A 754 18.12 53.84 -23.87
CA VAL A 754 17.11 53.09 -24.64
C VAL A 754 17.46 53.05 -26.13
N ASP A 755 17.97 54.15 -26.70
CA ASP A 755 18.36 54.22 -28.11
C ASP A 755 19.54 53.30 -28.49
N VAL A 756 20.46 53.02 -27.56
CA VAL A 756 21.68 52.24 -27.85
C VAL A 756 21.41 50.74 -28.05
N ARG A 757 20.22 50.22 -27.69
CA ARG A 757 19.92 48.78 -27.72
C ARG A 757 19.21 48.28 -28.99
N ILE A 758 18.86 49.14 -29.93
CA ILE A 758 17.98 48.75 -31.06
C ILE A 758 18.75 48.32 -32.33
N ASP A 759 20.03 48.64 -32.49
CA ASP A 759 20.77 48.29 -33.71
C ASP A 759 21.86 47.22 -33.49
N SER A 760 21.51 45.93 -33.54
CA SER A 760 22.27 44.89 -34.27
C SER A 760 21.71 43.45 -34.10
N GLY A 761 21.17 42.90 -35.20
CA GLY A 761 21.43 41.50 -35.59
C GLY A 761 20.41 40.41 -35.23
N VAL A 762 19.50 40.13 -36.18
CA VAL A 762 18.54 39.01 -36.28
C VAL A 762 19.11 37.63 -35.92
N CYS A 763 18.45 36.91 -35.00
CA CYS A 763 18.42 35.43 -34.90
C CYS A 763 17.05 34.96 -34.38
N ASP A 764 16.40 34.05 -35.12
CA ASP A 764 15.16 33.35 -34.77
C ASP A 764 15.28 32.57 -33.44
N SER A 765 14.73 33.12 -32.36
CA SER A 765 14.16 32.38 -31.22
C SER A 765 13.50 33.41 -30.31
N GLY A 766 12.22 33.20 -29.95
CA GLY A 766 11.40 34.15 -29.21
C GLY A 766 11.81 34.33 -27.75
N VAL A 767 13.01 34.84 -27.52
CA VAL A 767 13.59 35.14 -26.21
C VAL A 767 14.18 36.56 -26.21
N GLU A 768 13.37 37.56 -26.58
CA GLU A 768 13.65 38.95 -26.21
C GLU A 768 12.32 39.66 -25.98
N LEU A 769 11.78 39.56 -24.76
CA LEU A 769 10.70 40.42 -24.26
C LEU A 769 10.64 40.44 -22.72
N SER A 770 11.11 39.39 -22.04
CA SER A 770 11.00 39.30 -20.56
C SER A 770 11.85 40.33 -19.79
N THR A 771 13.01 40.74 -20.32
CA THR A 771 13.87 41.72 -19.64
C THR A 771 13.37 43.17 -19.75
N ALA A 772 12.41 43.44 -20.65
CA ALA A 772 11.73 44.73 -20.79
C ALA A 772 10.50 44.87 -19.87
N TYR A 773 9.86 43.74 -19.51
CA TYR A 773 8.66 43.72 -18.65
C TYR A 773 8.90 44.24 -17.22
N PHE A 774 10.15 44.33 -16.77
CA PHE A 774 10.50 44.81 -15.44
C PHE A 774 10.68 46.34 -15.33
N ARG A 775 10.48 47.14 -16.39
CA ARG A 775 11.00 48.52 -16.42
C ARG A 775 10.02 49.67 -16.67
N LEU A 776 8.69 49.46 -16.61
CA LEU A 776 7.73 50.57 -16.73
C LEU A 776 6.56 50.56 -15.73
N ALA A 777 6.63 49.75 -14.66
CA ALA A 777 5.65 49.80 -13.56
C ALA A 777 6.03 50.80 -12.45
N VAL A 778 7.24 51.36 -12.47
CA VAL A 778 7.79 52.20 -11.38
C VAL A 778 7.61 53.70 -11.63
N LEU A 779 7.15 54.12 -12.81
CA LEU A 779 6.89 55.53 -13.12
C LEU A 779 5.47 56.02 -12.75
N THR A 780 4.62 55.15 -12.19
CA THR A 780 3.26 55.53 -11.74
C THR A 780 3.11 55.62 -10.22
N GLU A 781 4.18 55.44 -9.45
CA GLU A 781 4.23 55.69 -8.00
C GLU A 781 5.13 56.89 -7.61
N VAL A 782 5.31 57.85 -8.53
CA VAL A 782 5.77 59.22 -8.21
C VAL A 782 4.66 60.20 -8.54
#